data_AF-A0A0P6WF76-F1
#
_entry.id   AF-A0A0P6WF76-F1
#
_cell.length_a   1.000
_cell.length_b   1.000
_cell.length_c   1.000
_cell.angle_alpha   90.00
_cell.angle_beta   90.00
_cell.angle_gamma   90.00
#
_symmetry.space_group_name_H-M   'P 1'
#
loop_
_entity.id
_entity.type
_entity.pdbx_description
1 polymer ?
#
loop_
_entity_poly.entity_id
_entity_poly.type
_entity_poly.pdbx_seq_one_letter_code
_entity_poly.pdbx_strand_id
1 'polypeptide(L)'
;MRAPEAWAWSNTLGEGIVVAQPDTGVAAHPEIDPGALRLDLATNIIDGTRDPTDPLNRRTANPGHGTATASVVVSRKPGQVTGTAPGASLVPIRCIEDVKIFDGTPVAAAVLHGIEVGAHVITMSLGGLPSMSLSAAIDEAVREGIIVLAAAGNCVGFVVFPAAYDAVIAVAGVDSNDRPWKGSSAGGSVAISAPAENVYVARRTPADQGVGTVSGGQGTSFAVATVAGVAALWLAHFGRDAVIREADSRGTTVQALFRSALTATARRPVRWNPNKFGAGIVDAEALLKLALSAIPETAGMIEAAPQPGAEPGSAEAEVARIFASAAEGAMEGEFDWHRYGAEAAYLAADHVRRSGSASISLEAVGRPRPSDGLAAKAPAILRHMLQSKGAHLASPIPAESVRRNTVQILGRDFSAGVESTEASRAHLEGAGLKNLMTTVERWDSLMRQSSEISSESHATRLGLLDNGERVVNELLKNGEASLALDDRVTLEALVRLKGRPAFKVTDSAIVMDEAKLTDWGGTFMLAEQWIKPLVQAVGRIDLNHDHVGTGFVVGDGLVMTNRHVLEAIADLVSGPNAPEQWLLRDAVTINFDDRGRGSKHRFAAKSVVAAGPDEIARRVDFRHLDMAVLEVGTEAMVAEGNARAKLPAALPILCDEADGESATDVLVVGYPARPGLDAFIDPDTKEHSDDIQKKLSMIFGLDFSRKYLSPGRIVDTAGSFADDTKKWVMSHDATTLGGNSGSVVVALTDGLPALALHFAGRPLTANYCHSIGAVKASRALPTAFDKIKCR
;
A
#
# COMPACT_ATOMS: atom_id res chain seq x y z
N MET A 1 -24.38 -13.77 12.42
CA MET A 1 -25.60 -13.31 11.73
C MET A 1 -26.86 -14.07 12.13
N ARG A 2 -26.86 -15.41 12.32
CA ARG A 2 -28.05 -16.18 12.78
C ARG A 2 -29.32 -15.98 11.96
N ALA A 3 -29.18 -15.86 10.63
CA ALA A 3 -30.33 -15.69 9.73
C ALA A 3 -31.27 -16.91 9.72
N PRO A 4 -30.79 -18.18 9.71
CA PRO A 4 -31.68 -19.33 9.77
C PRO A 4 -32.55 -19.41 11.04
N GLU A 5 -31.99 -19.04 12.19
CA GLU A 5 -32.72 -18.97 13.46
C GLU A 5 -33.76 -17.85 13.43
N ALA A 6 -33.43 -16.71 12.81
CA ALA A 6 -34.38 -15.62 12.58
C ALA A 6 -35.54 -16.05 11.65
N TRP A 7 -35.25 -16.80 10.57
CA TRP A 7 -36.26 -17.37 9.68
C TRP A 7 -37.16 -18.39 10.37
N ALA A 8 -36.61 -19.18 11.30
CA ALA A 8 -37.40 -20.14 12.07
C ALA A 8 -38.31 -19.46 13.11
N TRP A 9 -37.92 -18.28 13.59
CA TRP A 9 -38.69 -17.49 14.54
C TRP A 9 -39.74 -16.59 13.88
N SER A 10 -39.41 -16.02 12.73
CA SER A 10 -40.26 -15.06 12.00
C SER A 10 -41.17 -15.77 11.00
N ASN A 11 -42.39 -15.25 10.82
CA ASN A 11 -43.31 -15.74 9.79
C ASN A 11 -43.03 -15.17 8.39
N THR A 12 -41.89 -14.49 8.20
CA THR A 12 -41.49 -13.83 6.95
C THR A 12 -40.00 -14.00 6.71
N LEU A 13 -39.64 -14.06 5.43
CA LEU A 13 -38.27 -14.09 4.92
C LEU A 13 -37.88 -12.77 4.24
N GLY A 14 -38.62 -11.69 4.50
CA GLY A 14 -38.41 -10.36 3.93
C GLY A 14 -39.46 -9.94 2.90
N GLU A 15 -40.57 -10.67 2.77
CA GLU A 15 -41.62 -10.38 1.78
C GLU A 15 -42.15 -8.95 1.90
N GLY A 16 -42.39 -8.32 0.75
CA GLY A 16 -42.89 -6.94 0.68
C GLY A 16 -41.81 -5.86 0.89
N ILE A 17 -40.57 -6.24 1.21
CA ILE A 17 -39.48 -5.28 1.34
C ILE A 17 -38.69 -5.16 0.03
N VAL A 18 -38.44 -3.91 -0.38
CA VAL A 18 -37.68 -3.55 -1.59
C VAL A 18 -36.30 -3.05 -1.17
N VAL A 19 -35.25 -3.69 -1.68
CA VAL A 19 -33.84 -3.33 -1.45
C VAL A 19 -33.27 -2.76 -2.75
N ALA A 20 -32.86 -1.50 -2.76
CA ALA A 20 -32.15 -0.90 -3.88
C ALA A 20 -30.64 -1.15 -3.76
N GLN A 21 -30.01 -1.52 -4.88
CA GLN A 21 -28.60 -1.87 -4.93
C GLN A 21 -27.86 -1.06 -6.00
N PRO A 22 -27.32 0.13 -5.64
CA PRO A 22 -26.30 0.83 -6.41
C PRO A 22 -25.00 0.01 -6.49
N ASP A 23 -24.70 -0.56 -7.66
CA ASP A 23 -23.54 -1.46 -7.86
C ASP A 23 -23.18 -1.55 -9.37
N THR A 24 -22.45 -2.59 -9.79
CA THR A 24 -22.00 -2.83 -11.17
C THR A 24 -23.08 -3.32 -12.13
N GLY A 25 -24.30 -3.50 -11.62
CA GLY A 25 -25.37 -4.21 -12.30
C GLY A 25 -25.43 -5.69 -11.93
N VAL A 26 -26.38 -6.40 -12.52
CA VAL A 26 -26.58 -7.84 -12.27
C VAL A 26 -26.54 -8.61 -13.57
N ALA A 27 -25.94 -9.79 -13.56
CA ALA A 27 -25.94 -10.72 -14.68
C ALA A 27 -26.73 -11.98 -14.29
N ALA A 28 -27.40 -12.59 -15.27
CA ALA A 28 -28.25 -13.77 -15.04
C ALA A 28 -27.45 -14.90 -14.35
N HIS A 29 -28.00 -15.50 -13.30
CA HIS A 29 -27.30 -16.58 -12.59
C HIS A 29 -28.32 -17.58 -12.03
N PRO A 30 -28.09 -18.92 -12.10
CA PRO A 30 -29.05 -19.91 -11.60
C PRO A 30 -29.45 -19.76 -10.13
N GLU A 31 -28.53 -19.27 -9.30
CA GLU A 31 -28.75 -19.00 -7.87
C GLU A 31 -29.58 -17.75 -7.57
N ILE A 32 -29.85 -16.90 -8.56
CA ILE A 32 -30.67 -15.70 -8.38
C ILE A 32 -31.96 -15.90 -9.18
N ASP A 33 -33.05 -16.13 -8.46
CA ASP A 33 -34.38 -16.18 -9.04
C ASP A 33 -34.68 -14.82 -9.72
N PRO A 34 -34.98 -14.78 -11.03
CA PRO A 34 -35.36 -13.54 -11.71
C PRO A 34 -36.55 -12.84 -11.03
N GLY A 35 -37.47 -13.58 -10.40
CA GLY A 35 -38.59 -13.03 -9.63
C GLY A 35 -38.21 -12.44 -8.27
N ALA A 36 -36.95 -12.55 -7.85
CA ALA A 36 -36.39 -11.77 -6.74
C ALA A 36 -35.89 -10.40 -7.20
N LEU A 37 -35.70 -10.19 -8.51
CA LEU A 37 -35.22 -8.93 -9.09
C LEU A 37 -36.39 -8.12 -9.65
N ARG A 38 -36.49 -6.86 -9.24
CA ARG A 38 -37.47 -5.88 -9.76
C ARG A 38 -36.86 -5.13 -10.94
N LEU A 39 -36.67 -5.86 -12.04
CA LEU A 39 -36.12 -5.31 -13.28
C LEU A 39 -37.03 -4.23 -13.91
N ASP A 40 -38.32 -4.23 -13.56
CA ASP A 40 -39.27 -3.19 -13.94
C ASP A 40 -38.98 -1.82 -13.28
N LEU A 41 -38.27 -1.82 -12.15
CA LEU A 41 -37.85 -0.63 -11.41
C LEU A 41 -36.34 -0.35 -11.54
N ALA A 42 -35.61 -1.18 -12.29
CA ALA A 42 -34.18 -1.08 -12.42
C ALA A 42 -33.73 0.06 -13.36
N THR A 43 -32.46 0.46 -13.23
CA THR A 43 -31.86 1.44 -14.14
C THR A 43 -30.36 1.21 -14.29
N ASN A 44 -29.82 1.75 -15.37
CA ASN A 44 -28.40 1.85 -15.66
C ASN A 44 -28.05 3.31 -15.91
N ILE A 45 -27.50 3.93 -14.88
CA ILE A 45 -27.13 5.34 -14.83
C ILE A 45 -25.98 5.64 -15.79
N ILE A 46 -25.06 4.68 -16.01
CA ILE A 46 -23.89 4.87 -16.87
C ILE A 46 -24.33 5.02 -18.33
N ASP A 47 -25.23 4.15 -18.80
CA ASP A 47 -25.69 4.14 -20.19
C ASP A 47 -26.98 4.94 -20.40
N GLY A 48 -27.59 5.46 -19.32
CA GLY A 48 -28.86 6.18 -19.36
C GLY A 48 -30.05 5.30 -19.77
N THR A 49 -30.00 4.00 -19.49
CA THR A 49 -31.04 3.03 -19.88
C THR A 49 -31.75 2.42 -18.68
N ARG A 50 -32.78 1.60 -18.92
CA ARG A 50 -33.44 0.79 -17.88
C ARG A 50 -32.83 -0.57 -17.69
N ASP A 51 -31.82 -0.95 -18.48
CA ASP A 51 -31.22 -2.29 -18.44
C ASP A 51 -30.05 -2.32 -17.45
N PRO A 52 -30.21 -2.91 -16.25
CA PRO A 52 -29.18 -2.95 -15.21
C PRO A 52 -28.14 -4.06 -15.47
N THR A 53 -28.14 -4.68 -16.65
CA THR A 53 -27.29 -5.83 -16.93
C THR A 53 -25.82 -5.46 -16.79
N ASP A 54 -25.09 -6.22 -15.98
CA ASP A 54 -23.63 -6.14 -15.94
C ASP A 54 -23.08 -6.77 -17.23
N PRO A 55 -22.35 -6.02 -18.08
CA PRO A 55 -21.85 -6.53 -19.35
C PRO A 55 -20.74 -7.57 -19.17
N LEU A 56 -20.23 -7.78 -17.95
CA LEU A 56 -19.12 -8.68 -17.63
C LEU A 56 -17.91 -8.41 -18.52
N ASN A 57 -17.60 -7.12 -18.72
CA ASN A 57 -16.51 -6.70 -19.58
C ASN A 57 -15.16 -6.94 -18.90
N ARG A 58 -14.20 -7.55 -19.60
CA ARG A 58 -12.83 -7.77 -19.09
C ARG A 58 -12.07 -6.47 -18.79
N ARG A 59 -12.55 -5.34 -19.31
CA ARG A 59 -11.96 -4.02 -19.11
C ARG A 59 -12.51 -3.28 -17.88
N THR A 60 -13.63 -3.73 -17.30
CA THR A 60 -14.16 -3.15 -16.06
C THR A 60 -13.44 -3.74 -14.86
N ALA A 61 -13.29 -2.97 -13.78
CA ALA A 61 -12.49 -3.37 -12.63
C ALA A 61 -13.16 -4.47 -11.78
N ASN A 62 -14.49 -4.48 -11.70
CA ASN A 62 -15.23 -5.43 -10.86
C ASN A 62 -16.42 -6.11 -11.57
N PRO A 63 -16.23 -6.79 -12.71
CA PRO A 63 -17.32 -7.45 -13.43
C PRO A 63 -17.99 -8.53 -12.56
N GLY A 64 -19.31 -8.52 -12.51
CA GLY A 64 -20.12 -9.49 -11.77
C GLY A 64 -20.25 -9.22 -10.27
N HIS A 65 -19.69 -8.10 -9.77
CA HIS A 65 -19.72 -7.76 -8.34
C HIS A 65 -21.16 -7.56 -7.84
N GLY A 66 -21.99 -6.80 -8.55
CA GLY A 66 -23.39 -6.60 -8.18
C GLY A 66 -24.22 -7.89 -8.19
N THR A 67 -23.84 -8.89 -9.00
CA THR A 67 -24.48 -10.22 -8.97
C THR A 67 -24.13 -10.96 -7.69
N ALA A 68 -22.87 -10.90 -7.29
CA ALA A 68 -22.40 -11.54 -6.06
C ALA A 68 -23.05 -10.93 -4.82
N THR A 69 -23.10 -9.60 -4.71
CA THR A 69 -23.72 -8.90 -3.57
C THR A 69 -25.24 -9.13 -3.54
N ALA A 70 -25.93 -9.10 -4.68
CA ALA A 70 -27.36 -9.40 -4.76
C ALA A 70 -27.69 -10.80 -4.24
N SER A 71 -26.84 -11.80 -4.53
CA SER A 71 -27.05 -13.17 -4.04
C SER A 71 -27.03 -13.30 -2.52
N VAL A 72 -26.20 -12.49 -1.83
CA VAL A 72 -26.14 -12.45 -0.37
C VAL A 72 -27.41 -11.85 0.24
N VAL A 73 -28.13 -11.01 -0.51
CA VAL A 73 -29.41 -10.42 -0.07
C VAL A 73 -30.57 -11.37 -0.37
N VAL A 74 -30.77 -11.77 -1.63
CA VAL A 74 -32.06 -12.30 -2.11
C VAL A 74 -32.05 -13.69 -2.76
N SER A 75 -30.93 -14.41 -2.82
CA SER A 75 -30.93 -15.76 -3.42
C SER A 75 -31.91 -16.72 -2.70
N ARG A 76 -32.70 -17.47 -3.47
CA ARG A 76 -33.78 -18.34 -2.97
C ARG A 76 -33.39 -19.83 -3.00
N LYS A 77 -34.01 -20.62 -2.13
CA LYS A 77 -33.96 -22.09 -2.20
C LYS A 77 -34.68 -22.60 -3.46
N PRO A 78 -34.27 -23.75 -4.05
CA PRO A 78 -33.31 -24.74 -3.54
C PRO A 78 -31.85 -24.56 -4.02
N GLY A 79 -31.40 -23.33 -4.34
CA GLY A 79 -30.00 -23.06 -4.73
C GLY A 79 -28.95 -23.40 -3.65
N GLN A 80 -27.69 -23.43 -4.06
CA GLN A 80 -26.53 -23.60 -3.16
C GLN A 80 -26.28 -22.36 -2.27
N VAL A 81 -26.72 -21.18 -2.71
CA VAL A 81 -26.68 -19.93 -1.94
C VAL A 81 -28.11 -19.56 -1.55
N THR A 82 -28.31 -19.23 -0.28
CA THR A 82 -29.55 -18.61 0.20
C THR A 82 -29.20 -17.24 0.78
N GLY A 83 -29.78 -16.19 0.21
CA GLY A 83 -29.60 -14.82 0.69
C GLY A 83 -30.17 -14.64 2.09
N THR A 84 -29.80 -13.55 2.74
CA THR A 84 -30.21 -13.26 4.13
C THR A 84 -31.71 -12.98 4.22
N ALA A 85 -32.31 -12.37 3.18
CA ALA A 85 -33.75 -12.11 3.07
C ALA A 85 -34.30 -12.65 1.74
N PRO A 86 -34.45 -13.98 1.59
CA PRO A 86 -34.82 -14.59 0.31
C PRO A 86 -36.25 -14.26 -0.15
N GLY A 87 -37.11 -13.76 0.76
CA GLY A 87 -38.45 -13.27 0.45
C GLY A 87 -38.49 -11.81 -0.03
N ALA A 88 -37.41 -11.05 0.16
CA ALA A 88 -37.33 -9.66 -0.28
C ALA A 88 -37.19 -9.56 -1.81
N SER A 89 -37.41 -8.35 -2.31
CA SER A 89 -37.20 -7.98 -3.71
C SER A 89 -36.02 -7.01 -3.82
N LEU A 90 -35.20 -7.17 -4.86
CA LEU A 90 -34.02 -6.33 -5.10
C LEU A 90 -34.15 -5.53 -6.39
N VAL A 91 -33.91 -4.22 -6.32
CA VAL A 91 -33.84 -3.32 -7.48
C VAL A 91 -32.37 -3.10 -7.83
N PRO A 92 -31.85 -3.75 -8.88
CA PRO A 92 -30.47 -3.52 -9.30
C PRO A 92 -30.34 -2.16 -9.99
N ILE A 93 -29.36 -1.36 -9.56
CA ILE A 93 -29.08 -0.04 -10.13
C ILE A 93 -27.62 -0.03 -10.57
N ARG A 94 -27.38 -0.13 -11.88
CA ARG A 94 -26.03 -0.08 -12.43
C ARG A 94 -25.55 1.37 -12.46
N CYS A 95 -24.59 1.72 -11.62
CA CYS A 95 -24.05 3.09 -11.57
C CYS A 95 -22.52 3.16 -11.55
N ILE A 96 -21.84 2.03 -11.40
CA ILE A 96 -20.38 1.96 -11.28
C ILE A 96 -19.80 0.80 -12.09
N GLU A 97 -18.52 0.87 -12.46
CA GLU A 97 -17.76 -0.23 -13.06
C GLU A 97 -16.58 -0.68 -12.18
N ASP A 98 -16.22 0.16 -11.20
CA ASP A 98 -15.25 -0.08 -10.14
C ASP A 98 -15.91 0.28 -8.82
N VAL A 99 -15.71 -0.54 -7.79
CA VAL A 99 -16.19 -0.27 -6.43
C VAL A 99 -15.42 0.87 -5.77
N LYS A 100 -14.28 1.29 -6.31
CA LYS A 100 -13.50 2.46 -5.91
C LYS A 100 -14.06 3.73 -6.55
N ILE A 101 -14.68 4.56 -5.73
CA ILE A 101 -15.41 5.73 -6.22
C ILE A 101 -14.56 6.99 -6.16
N PHE A 102 -14.26 7.56 -7.33
CA PHE A 102 -13.62 8.86 -7.47
C PHE A 102 -14.61 9.97 -7.87
N ASP A 103 -15.72 9.60 -8.50
CA ASP A 103 -16.87 10.47 -8.79
C ASP A 103 -18.13 9.88 -8.14
N GLY A 104 -18.65 10.57 -7.13
CA GLY A 104 -19.85 10.15 -6.41
C GLY A 104 -21.17 10.47 -7.14
N THR A 105 -21.14 11.22 -8.24
CA THR A 105 -22.36 11.69 -8.94
C THR A 105 -23.25 10.56 -9.45
N PRO A 106 -22.72 9.50 -10.11
CA PRO A 106 -23.54 8.37 -10.55
C PRO A 106 -24.17 7.61 -9.37
N VAL A 107 -23.45 7.53 -8.25
CA VAL A 107 -23.93 6.87 -7.03
C VAL A 107 -25.02 7.72 -6.36
N ALA A 108 -24.87 9.04 -6.33
CA ALA A 108 -25.90 9.95 -5.84
C ALA A 108 -27.20 9.83 -6.65
N ALA A 109 -27.09 9.79 -7.98
CA ALA A 109 -28.23 9.55 -8.86
C ALA A 109 -28.89 8.18 -8.60
N ALA A 110 -28.10 7.14 -8.32
CA ALA A 110 -28.62 5.83 -7.94
C ALA A 110 -29.35 5.84 -6.59
N VAL A 111 -28.87 6.60 -5.60
CA VAL A 111 -29.56 6.78 -4.31
C VAL A 111 -30.89 7.51 -4.50
N LEU A 112 -30.91 8.58 -5.30
CA LEU A 112 -32.13 9.30 -5.66
C LEU A 112 -33.13 8.41 -6.41
N HIS A 113 -32.66 7.57 -7.33
CA HIS A 113 -33.50 6.56 -7.98
C HIS A 113 -34.07 5.57 -6.97
N GLY A 114 -33.28 5.15 -5.97
CA GLY A 114 -33.74 4.33 -4.85
C GLY A 114 -34.91 4.95 -4.08
N ILE A 115 -34.87 6.27 -3.86
CA ILE A 115 -35.99 7.03 -3.27
C ILE A 115 -37.20 7.01 -4.20
N GLU A 116 -37.00 7.34 -5.48
CA GLU A 116 -38.08 7.42 -6.48
C GLU A 116 -38.86 6.12 -6.61
N VAL A 117 -38.18 4.97 -6.59
CA VAL A 117 -38.83 3.65 -6.68
C VAL A 117 -39.41 3.15 -5.36
N GLY A 118 -39.33 3.95 -4.29
CA GLY A 118 -39.84 3.61 -2.97
C GLY A 118 -39.08 2.46 -2.30
N ALA A 119 -37.76 2.41 -2.46
CA ALA A 119 -36.94 1.43 -1.76
C ALA A 119 -37.03 1.62 -0.24
N HIS A 120 -36.89 0.53 0.52
CA HIS A 120 -36.90 0.57 1.98
C HIS A 120 -35.49 0.46 2.57
N VAL A 121 -34.58 -0.15 1.81
CA VAL A 121 -33.17 -0.34 2.17
C VAL A 121 -32.33 -0.01 0.95
N ILE A 122 -31.24 0.74 1.12
CA ILE A 122 -30.20 0.96 0.12
C ILE A 122 -28.92 0.30 0.61
N THR A 123 -28.35 -0.58 -0.22
CA THR A 123 -27.07 -1.26 0.07
C THR A 123 -26.00 -0.86 -0.92
N MET A 124 -24.96 -0.19 -0.43
CA MET A 124 -23.85 0.31 -1.23
C MET A 124 -22.57 -0.47 -0.94
N SER A 125 -22.22 -1.37 -1.85
CA SER A 125 -21.02 -2.21 -1.76
C SER A 125 -19.83 -1.55 -2.49
N LEU A 126 -19.61 -0.28 -2.18
CA LEU A 126 -18.65 0.61 -2.85
C LEU A 126 -18.03 1.56 -1.83
N GLY A 127 -16.89 2.15 -2.18
CA GLY A 127 -16.16 3.03 -1.28
C GLY A 127 -15.16 3.92 -2.00
N GLY A 128 -14.97 5.13 -1.50
CA GLY A 128 -14.20 6.14 -2.21
C GLY A 128 -14.04 7.46 -1.47
N LEU A 129 -13.88 8.53 -2.24
CA LEU A 129 -13.72 9.89 -1.76
C LEU A 129 -15.07 10.50 -1.33
N PRO A 130 -15.07 11.52 -0.45
CA PRO A 130 -16.28 12.27 -0.12
C PRO A 130 -16.84 12.96 -1.37
N SER A 131 -18.16 13.15 -1.37
CA SER A 131 -18.95 13.72 -2.45
C SER A 131 -20.20 14.36 -1.86
N MET A 132 -20.35 15.67 -2.06
CA MET A 132 -21.50 16.43 -1.55
C MET A 132 -22.83 15.93 -2.10
N SER A 133 -22.88 15.66 -3.41
CA SER A 133 -24.09 15.18 -4.08
C SER A 133 -24.52 13.83 -3.51
N LEU A 134 -23.56 12.95 -3.22
CA LEU A 134 -23.83 11.67 -2.57
C LEU A 134 -24.28 11.84 -1.12
N SER A 135 -23.65 12.72 -0.34
CA SER A 135 -24.07 13.01 1.05
C SER A 135 -25.50 13.54 1.08
N ALA A 136 -25.83 14.53 0.24
CA ALA A 136 -27.17 15.12 0.18
C ALA A 136 -28.25 14.10 -0.26
N ALA A 137 -27.93 13.24 -1.23
CA ALA A 137 -28.84 12.17 -1.65
C ALA A 137 -29.08 11.14 -0.53
N ILE A 138 -28.04 10.84 0.26
CA ILE A 138 -28.15 9.94 1.42
C ILE A 138 -29.01 10.58 2.52
N ASP A 139 -28.79 11.86 2.83
CA ASP A 139 -29.59 12.58 3.84
C ASP A 139 -31.07 12.62 3.44
N GLU A 140 -31.36 12.79 2.15
CA GLU A 140 -32.71 12.66 1.58
C GLU A 140 -33.28 11.27 1.81
N ALA A 141 -32.54 10.22 1.49
CA ALA A 141 -33.01 8.84 1.62
C ALA A 141 -33.35 8.50 3.08
N VAL A 142 -32.50 8.92 4.03
CA VAL A 142 -32.76 8.72 5.46
C VAL A 142 -34.01 9.46 5.91
N ARG A 143 -34.27 10.68 5.39
CA ARG A 143 -35.47 11.46 5.69
C ARG A 143 -36.74 10.82 5.17
N GLU A 144 -36.68 10.17 4.02
CA GLU A 144 -37.75 9.38 3.42
C GLU A 144 -37.94 8.00 4.11
N GLY A 145 -37.25 7.76 5.22
CA GLY A 145 -37.39 6.55 6.04
C GLY A 145 -36.68 5.33 5.43
N ILE A 146 -35.71 5.54 4.55
CA ILE A 146 -34.91 4.48 3.94
C ILE A 146 -33.69 4.19 4.81
N ILE A 147 -33.40 2.91 5.03
CA ILE A 147 -32.18 2.48 5.73
C ILE A 147 -31.03 2.46 4.72
N VAL A 148 -29.99 3.25 4.95
CA VAL A 148 -28.83 3.38 4.06
C VAL A 148 -27.59 2.72 4.69
N LEU A 149 -27.04 1.75 3.97
CA LEU A 149 -25.94 0.91 4.41
C LEU A 149 -24.77 1.02 3.43
N ALA A 150 -23.54 1.11 3.94
CA ALA A 150 -22.34 1.09 3.10
C ALA A 150 -21.20 0.27 3.69
N ALA A 151 -20.39 -0.30 2.79
CA ALA A 151 -19.20 -1.07 3.13
C ALA A 151 -18.12 -0.17 3.76
N ALA A 152 -17.54 -0.59 4.89
CA ALA A 152 -16.49 0.19 5.57
C ALA A 152 -15.19 0.33 4.74
N GLY A 153 -14.98 -0.53 3.74
CA GLY A 153 -13.83 -0.52 2.84
C GLY A 153 -12.89 -1.70 3.06
N ASN A 154 -12.14 -2.08 2.03
CA ASN A 154 -11.24 -3.23 2.06
C ASN A 154 -9.78 -2.79 2.02
N CYS A 155 -8.96 -3.27 2.96
CA CYS A 155 -7.50 -3.14 2.99
C CYS A 155 -6.94 -1.70 2.98
N VAL A 156 -7.76 -0.69 3.28
CA VAL A 156 -7.35 0.72 3.35
C VAL A 156 -7.07 1.20 4.78
N GLY A 157 -7.65 0.53 5.78
CA GLY A 157 -7.34 0.72 7.21
C GLY A 157 -8.14 1.81 7.93
N PHE A 158 -8.94 2.59 7.21
CA PHE A 158 -9.89 3.59 7.73
C PHE A 158 -11.22 3.48 6.98
N VAL A 159 -12.31 3.94 7.59
CA VAL A 159 -13.65 3.87 6.98
C VAL A 159 -13.73 4.82 5.77
N VAL A 160 -14.12 4.29 4.61
CA VAL A 160 -14.24 5.07 3.35
C VAL A 160 -15.62 5.71 3.19
N PHE A 161 -15.75 6.71 2.32
CA PHE A 161 -17.06 7.26 1.97
C PHE A 161 -17.76 6.35 0.94
N PRO A 162 -19.09 6.16 1.00
CA PRO A 162 -20.04 6.87 1.85
C PRO A 162 -20.18 6.32 3.28
N ALA A 163 -19.55 5.19 3.64
CA ALA A 163 -19.69 4.63 4.99
C ALA A 163 -19.23 5.57 6.11
N ALA A 164 -18.29 6.47 5.84
CA ALA A 164 -17.85 7.47 6.82
C ALA A 164 -18.86 8.61 7.08
N TYR A 165 -19.93 8.75 6.28
CA TYR A 165 -20.98 9.74 6.57
C TYR A 165 -21.80 9.33 7.80
N ASP A 166 -22.11 10.29 8.66
CA ASP A 166 -22.88 10.05 9.89
C ASP A 166 -24.28 9.49 9.60
N ALA A 167 -24.87 9.90 8.47
CA ALA A 167 -26.15 9.45 7.96
C ALA A 167 -26.12 8.03 7.36
N VAL A 168 -24.99 7.32 7.40
CA VAL A 168 -24.86 5.95 6.87
C VAL A 168 -24.57 4.96 7.98
N ILE A 169 -25.18 3.77 7.92
CA ILE A 169 -24.80 2.65 8.75
C ILE A 169 -23.58 1.97 8.11
N ALA A 170 -22.39 2.29 8.62
CA ALA A 170 -21.13 1.67 8.18
C ALA A 170 -20.99 0.23 8.68
N VAL A 171 -20.66 -0.68 7.77
CA VAL A 171 -20.55 -2.12 8.05
C VAL A 171 -19.12 -2.62 7.83
N ALA A 172 -18.48 -3.09 8.90
CA ALA A 172 -17.18 -3.76 8.87
C ALA A 172 -17.32 -5.29 8.72
N GLY A 173 -16.19 -5.95 8.48
CA GLY A 173 -16.12 -7.38 8.17
C GLY A 173 -15.57 -8.24 9.31
N VAL A 174 -16.13 -9.44 9.46
CA VAL A 174 -15.56 -10.53 10.28
C VAL A 174 -15.33 -11.81 9.49
N ASP A 175 -14.46 -12.66 10.01
CA ASP A 175 -14.22 -14.02 9.52
C ASP A 175 -15.24 -15.04 10.09
N SER A 176 -15.12 -16.30 9.68
CA SER A 176 -15.96 -17.40 10.15
C SER A 176 -15.75 -17.78 11.62
N ASN A 177 -14.69 -17.27 12.25
CA ASN A 177 -14.37 -17.46 13.67
C ASN A 177 -14.84 -16.26 14.53
N ASP A 178 -15.67 -15.37 13.98
CA ASP A 178 -16.13 -14.14 14.62
C ASP A 178 -15.00 -13.17 15.00
N ARG A 179 -13.84 -13.27 14.34
CA ARG A 179 -12.74 -12.31 14.51
C ARG A 179 -12.88 -11.20 13.46
N PRO A 180 -12.45 -9.96 13.75
CA PRO A 180 -12.36 -8.93 12.73
C PRO A 180 -11.57 -9.42 11.53
N TRP A 181 -12.17 -9.33 10.35
CA TRP A 181 -11.52 -9.76 9.12
C TRP A 181 -10.35 -8.82 8.86
N LYS A 182 -9.17 -9.38 8.59
CA LYS A 182 -7.93 -8.60 8.40
C LYS A 182 -8.04 -7.61 7.24
N GLY A 183 -8.82 -7.94 6.21
CA GLY A 183 -9.12 -7.05 5.09
C GLY A 183 -10.15 -5.96 5.40
N SER A 184 -10.80 -5.97 6.57
CA SER A 184 -11.79 -4.95 6.92
C SER A 184 -11.13 -3.65 7.33
N SER A 185 -11.64 -2.55 6.80
CA SER A 185 -11.38 -1.23 7.37
C SER A 185 -12.08 -1.06 8.71
N ALA A 186 -11.56 -0.15 9.54
CA ALA A 186 -11.98 0.03 10.91
C ALA A 186 -11.93 1.50 11.31
N GLY A 187 -12.75 1.90 12.27
CA GLY A 187 -12.77 3.27 12.79
C GLY A 187 -14.05 3.60 13.54
N GLY A 188 -14.09 4.80 14.14
CA GLY A 188 -15.22 5.24 14.97
C GLY A 188 -16.55 5.33 14.24
N SER A 189 -16.53 5.49 12.91
CA SER A 189 -17.75 5.53 12.09
C SER A 189 -18.41 4.15 11.94
N VAL A 190 -17.71 3.03 12.20
CA VAL A 190 -18.28 1.68 12.07
C VAL A 190 -19.42 1.49 13.06
N ALA A 191 -20.62 1.19 12.57
CA ALA A 191 -21.78 0.94 13.41
C ALA A 191 -21.87 -0.53 13.86
N ILE A 192 -21.58 -1.46 12.95
CA ILE A 192 -21.72 -2.90 13.15
C ILE A 192 -20.71 -3.67 12.28
N SER A 193 -20.50 -4.95 12.60
CA SER A 193 -19.79 -5.88 11.73
C SER A 193 -20.66 -7.05 11.26
N ALA A 194 -20.34 -7.63 10.11
CA ALA A 194 -20.99 -8.82 9.58
C ALA A 194 -19.99 -9.70 8.80
N PRO A 195 -20.33 -10.97 8.49
CA PRO A 195 -19.45 -11.86 7.75
C PRO A 195 -18.97 -11.25 6.43
N ALA A 196 -17.66 -11.21 6.25
CA ALA A 196 -17.01 -10.62 5.08
C ALA A 196 -15.99 -11.55 4.43
N GLU A 197 -15.47 -12.54 5.14
CA GLU A 197 -14.48 -13.49 4.63
C GLU A 197 -15.14 -14.83 4.26
N ASN A 198 -14.82 -15.34 3.07
CA ASN A 198 -15.29 -16.63 2.55
C ASN A 198 -16.82 -16.78 2.53
N VAL A 199 -17.52 -15.69 2.19
CA VAL A 199 -18.98 -15.69 2.01
C VAL A 199 -19.30 -16.33 0.67
N TYR A 200 -20.09 -17.40 0.64
CA TYR A 200 -20.49 -18.03 -0.63
C TYR A 200 -21.46 -17.14 -1.41
N VAL A 201 -21.16 -16.92 -2.69
CA VAL A 201 -21.91 -16.02 -3.57
C VAL A 201 -22.14 -16.61 -4.95
N ALA A 202 -23.18 -16.11 -5.63
CA ALA A 202 -23.39 -16.31 -7.05
C ALA A 202 -22.35 -15.50 -7.85
N ARG A 203 -21.34 -16.17 -8.39
CA ARG A 203 -20.22 -15.53 -9.07
C ARG A 203 -20.40 -15.58 -10.58
N ARG A 204 -20.39 -14.39 -11.19
CA ARG A 204 -20.26 -14.20 -12.63
C ARG A 204 -18.89 -13.64 -12.95
N THR A 205 -18.26 -14.11 -14.02
CA THR A 205 -16.98 -13.57 -14.52
C THR A 205 -16.95 -13.52 -16.04
N PRO A 206 -16.11 -12.67 -16.67
CA PRO A 206 -15.96 -12.66 -18.12
C PRO A 206 -15.40 -13.97 -18.74
N ALA A 207 -14.97 -14.93 -17.90
CA ALA A 207 -14.40 -16.21 -18.32
C ALA A 207 -15.37 -17.39 -18.11
N ASP A 208 -16.52 -17.18 -17.47
CA ASP A 208 -17.44 -18.25 -17.05
C ASP A 208 -18.33 -18.82 -18.15
N GLN A 209 -18.17 -18.33 -19.40
CA GLN A 209 -18.93 -18.74 -20.58
C GLN A 209 -20.46 -18.67 -20.40
N GLY A 210 -20.96 -17.84 -19.49
CA GLY A 210 -22.40 -17.70 -19.23
C GLY A 210 -22.97 -18.71 -18.24
N VAL A 211 -22.16 -19.62 -17.69
CA VAL A 211 -22.64 -20.69 -16.79
C VAL A 211 -22.93 -20.14 -15.39
N GLY A 212 -22.08 -19.24 -14.90
CA GLY A 212 -22.07 -18.82 -13.50
C GLY A 212 -21.59 -19.94 -12.54
N THR A 213 -21.02 -19.56 -11.41
CA THR A 213 -20.49 -20.52 -10.41
C THR A 213 -20.81 -20.07 -9.01
N VAL A 214 -20.81 -20.99 -8.05
CA VAL A 214 -20.86 -20.65 -6.62
C VAL A 214 -19.47 -20.79 -6.04
N SER A 215 -18.99 -19.72 -5.41
CA SER A 215 -17.65 -19.69 -4.80
C SER A 215 -17.59 -18.70 -3.64
N GLY A 216 -16.55 -18.82 -2.81
CA GLY A 216 -16.29 -17.85 -1.75
C GLY A 216 -15.94 -16.47 -2.30
N GLY A 217 -16.49 -15.44 -1.69
CA GLY A 217 -16.16 -14.03 -1.85
C GLY A 217 -15.58 -13.47 -0.56
N GLN A 218 -14.71 -12.47 -0.69
CA GLN A 218 -14.18 -11.72 0.43
C GLN A 218 -14.39 -10.22 0.21
N GLY A 219 -14.85 -9.50 1.23
CA GLY A 219 -15.13 -8.07 1.13
C GLY A 219 -16.17 -7.58 2.14
N THR A 220 -15.98 -6.35 2.63
CA THR A 220 -17.02 -5.63 3.38
C THR A 220 -18.29 -5.39 2.55
N SER A 221 -18.22 -5.53 1.21
CA SER A 221 -19.35 -5.67 0.29
C SER A 221 -20.34 -6.77 0.69
N PHE A 222 -19.85 -7.94 1.14
CA PHE A 222 -20.73 -9.03 1.56
C PHE A 222 -21.26 -8.83 2.97
N ALA A 223 -20.50 -8.15 3.83
CA ALA A 223 -20.95 -7.75 5.15
C ALA A 223 -22.12 -6.76 5.04
N VAL A 224 -22.00 -5.71 4.21
CA VAL A 224 -23.07 -4.73 4.01
C VAL A 224 -24.31 -5.37 3.38
N ALA A 225 -24.15 -6.26 2.37
CA ALA A 225 -25.25 -7.00 1.78
C ALA A 225 -25.96 -7.92 2.81
N THR A 226 -25.21 -8.55 3.70
CA THR A 226 -25.77 -9.34 4.80
C THR A 226 -26.64 -8.47 5.71
N VAL A 227 -26.12 -7.31 6.15
CA VAL A 227 -26.87 -6.39 7.03
C VAL A 227 -28.08 -5.81 6.31
N ALA A 228 -28.02 -5.58 4.99
CA ALA A 228 -29.16 -5.15 4.20
C ALA A 228 -30.29 -6.19 4.19
N GLY A 229 -29.94 -7.48 4.07
CA GLY A 229 -30.92 -8.54 4.25
C GLY A 229 -31.48 -8.62 5.68
N VAL A 230 -30.64 -8.41 6.71
CA VAL A 230 -31.13 -8.33 8.10
C VAL A 230 -32.10 -7.15 8.29
N ALA A 231 -31.82 -5.99 7.70
CA ALA A 231 -32.72 -4.84 7.70
C ALA A 231 -34.06 -5.18 7.02
N ALA A 232 -34.02 -5.90 5.91
CA ALA A 232 -35.23 -6.34 5.22
C ALA A 232 -36.05 -7.34 6.06
N LEU A 233 -35.41 -8.31 6.72
CA LEU A 233 -36.09 -9.20 7.67
C LEU A 233 -36.75 -8.43 8.81
N TRP A 234 -36.05 -7.44 9.37
CA TRP A 234 -36.55 -6.64 10.49
C TRP A 234 -37.78 -5.79 10.10
N LEU A 235 -37.70 -5.10 8.96
CA LEU A 235 -38.83 -4.33 8.44
C LEU A 235 -40.05 -5.21 8.11
N ALA A 236 -39.82 -6.39 7.53
CA ALA A 236 -40.90 -7.31 7.20
C ALA A 236 -41.55 -7.90 8.48
N HIS A 237 -40.73 -8.29 9.46
CA HIS A 237 -41.20 -8.91 10.70
C HIS A 237 -42.13 -8.00 11.50
N PHE A 238 -41.75 -6.74 11.68
CA PHE A 238 -42.55 -5.77 12.43
C PHE A 238 -43.62 -5.09 11.57
N GLY A 239 -43.49 -5.16 10.25
CA GLY A 239 -44.28 -4.38 9.31
C GLY A 239 -43.77 -2.94 9.21
N ARG A 240 -43.42 -2.50 8.00
CA ARG A 240 -42.84 -1.18 7.74
C ARG A 240 -43.64 -0.03 8.34
N ASP A 241 -44.97 -0.03 8.21
CA ASP A 241 -45.80 1.05 8.73
C ASP A 241 -45.79 1.11 10.26
N ALA A 242 -45.64 -0.03 10.95
CA ALA A 242 -45.53 -0.05 12.41
C ALA A 242 -44.17 0.50 12.85
N VAL A 243 -43.11 0.18 12.13
CA VAL A 243 -41.77 0.74 12.36
C VAL A 243 -41.76 2.25 12.16
N ILE A 244 -42.38 2.76 11.09
CA ILE A 244 -42.49 4.20 10.82
C ILE A 244 -43.26 4.89 11.95
N ARG A 245 -44.43 4.37 12.33
CA ARG A 245 -45.22 4.93 13.45
C ARG A 245 -44.45 4.96 14.77
N GLU A 246 -43.67 3.91 15.05
CA GLU A 246 -42.82 3.87 16.25
C GLU A 246 -41.74 4.95 16.21
N ALA A 247 -41.05 5.08 15.07
CA ALA A 247 -40.01 6.10 14.88
C ALA A 247 -40.59 7.52 15.02
N ASP A 248 -41.72 7.79 14.36
CA ASP A 248 -42.44 9.07 14.44
C ASP A 248 -42.87 9.39 15.87
N SER A 249 -43.40 8.41 16.60
CA SER A 249 -43.84 8.60 18.00
C SER A 249 -42.71 8.99 18.94
N ARG A 250 -41.47 8.65 18.59
CA ARG A 250 -40.24 8.95 19.34
C ARG A 250 -39.47 10.14 18.77
N GLY A 251 -39.96 10.77 17.71
CA GLY A 251 -39.27 11.87 17.02
C GLY A 251 -37.89 11.46 16.46
N THR A 252 -37.76 10.22 15.99
CA THR A 252 -36.52 9.67 15.41
C THR A 252 -36.77 9.12 14.00
N THR A 253 -35.72 8.77 13.26
CA THR A 253 -35.85 8.17 11.92
C THR A 253 -35.95 6.65 12.01
N VAL A 254 -36.51 6.01 10.98
CA VAL A 254 -36.52 4.54 10.82
C VAL A 254 -35.09 3.99 10.92
N GLN A 255 -34.13 4.65 10.28
CA GLN A 255 -32.72 4.27 10.33
C GLN A 255 -32.14 4.37 11.73
N ALA A 256 -32.39 5.45 12.46
CA ALA A 256 -31.89 5.62 13.82
C ALA A 256 -32.48 4.57 14.77
N LEU A 257 -33.77 4.27 14.64
CA LEU A 257 -34.44 3.21 15.39
C LEU A 257 -33.82 1.83 15.07
N PHE A 258 -33.62 1.53 13.78
CA PHE A 258 -32.96 0.30 13.34
C PHE A 258 -31.52 0.22 13.86
N ARG A 259 -30.73 1.29 13.78
CA ARG A 259 -29.35 1.35 14.30
C ARG A 259 -29.31 1.12 15.81
N SER A 260 -30.24 1.68 16.58
CA SER A 260 -30.35 1.45 18.02
C SER A 260 -30.62 -0.03 18.30
N ALA A 261 -31.61 -0.63 17.64
CA ALA A 261 -31.93 -2.04 17.78
C ALA A 261 -30.74 -2.94 17.39
N LEU A 262 -30.11 -2.66 16.24
CA LEU A 262 -28.98 -3.40 15.69
C LEU A 262 -27.77 -3.39 16.63
N THR A 263 -27.48 -2.25 17.25
CA THR A 263 -26.34 -2.11 18.18
C THR A 263 -26.63 -2.72 19.55
N ALA A 264 -27.89 -2.66 20.01
CA ALA A 264 -28.32 -3.25 21.27
C ALA A 264 -28.31 -4.78 21.24
N THR A 265 -28.60 -5.39 20.09
CA THR A 265 -28.66 -6.86 19.94
C THR A 265 -27.38 -7.48 19.35
N ALA A 266 -26.39 -6.65 19.02
CA ALA A 266 -25.13 -7.10 18.44
C ALA A 266 -24.41 -8.10 19.36
N ARG A 267 -23.97 -9.21 18.78
CA ARG A 267 -23.19 -10.22 19.49
C ARG A 267 -21.74 -9.77 19.60
N ARG A 268 -21.19 -9.79 20.81
CA ARG A 268 -19.83 -9.30 21.10
C ARG A 268 -18.88 -10.45 21.44
N PRO A 269 -17.95 -10.81 20.54
CA PRO A 269 -16.86 -11.74 20.84
C PRO A 269 -15.97 -11.24 21.98
N VAL A 270 -15.23 -12.17 22.60
CA VAL A 270 -14.24 -11.84 23.64
C VAL A 270 -13.15 -10.94 23.05
N ARG A 271 -12.86 -9.81 23.71
CA ARG A 271 -11.92 -8.74 23.26
C ARG A 271 -12.37 -7.95 22.02
N TRP A 272 -13.67 -7.84 21.79
CA TRP A 272 -14.21 -6.95 20.75
C TRP A 272 -13.86 -5.47 21.00
N ASN A 273 -13.37 -4.77 19.99
CA ASN A 273 -13.07 -3.34 20.07
C ASN A 273 -14.19 -2.51 19.41
N PRO A 274 -15.07 -1.88 20.20
CA PRO A 274 -16.22 -1.16 19.65
C PRO A 274 -15.84 0.10 18.88
N ASN A 275 -14.70 0.72 19.19
CA ASN A 275 -14.22 1.94 18.52
C ASN A 275 -13.63 1.66 17.13
N LYS A 276 -13.44 0.38 16.80
CA LYS A 276 -12.87 -0.05 15.51
C LYS A 276 -13.86 -0.82 14.66
N PHE A 277 -14.66 -1.68 15.28
CA PHE A 277 -15.53 -2.63 14.57
C PHE A 277 -17.02 -2.47 14.90
N GLY A 278 -17.39 -1.36 15.55
CA GLY A 278 -18.76 -1.05 15.92
C GLY A 278 -19.30 -1.90 17.07
N ALA A 279 -20.61 -1.91 17.26
CA ALA A 279 -21.22 -2.48 18.46
C ALA A 279 -21.05 -4.00 18.64
N GLY A 280 -20.63 -4.72 17.59
CA GLY A 280 -20.50 -6.18 17.60
C GLY A 280 -20.76 -6.75 16.22
N ILE A 281 -20.99 -8.06 16.17
CA ILE A 281 -21.41 -8.79 14.98
C ILE A 281 -22.94 -8.84 14.95
N VAL A 282 -23.52 -8.58 13.78
CA VAL A 282 -24.98 -8.65 13.58
C VAL A 282 -25.56 -10.00 14.01
N ASP A 283 -26.68 -9.95 14.73
CA ASP A 283 -27.46 -11.09 15.21
C ASP A 283 -28.94 -10.88 14.86
N ALA A 284 -29.38 -11.48 13.74
CA ALA A 284 -30.73 -11.32 13.22
C ALA A 284 -31.78 -11.90 14.17
N GLU A 285 -31.50 -13.02 14.81
CA GLU A 285 -32.42 -13.66 15.75
C GLU A 285 -32.70 -12.75 16.96
N ALA A 286 -31.63 -12.25 17.59
CA ALA A 286 -31.76 -11.35 18.73
C ALA A 286 -32.45 -10.04 18.33
N LEU A 287 -32.15 -9.52 17.13
CA LEU A 287 -32.77 -8.32 16.57
C LEU A 287 -34.28 -8.47 16.40
N LEU A 288 -34.77 -9.59 15.82
CA LEU A 288 -36.21 -9.81 15.64
C LEU A 288 -36.94 -10.07 16.95
N LYS A 289 -36.25 -10.56 17.99
CA LYS A 289 -36.84 -10.79 19.32
C LYS A 289 -36.96 -9.51 20.17
N LEU A 290 -36.23 -8.45 19.81
CA LEU A 290 -36.31 -7.16 20.49
C LEU A 290 -37.59 -6.42 20.05
N ALA A 291 -38.60 -6.39 20.91
CA ALA A 291 -39.85 -5.67 20.62
C ALA A 291 -39.59 -4.19 20.30
N LEU A 292 -40.33 -3.62 19.34
CA LEU A 292 -40.17 -2.22 18.92
C LEU A 292 -40.19 -1.24 20.10
N SER A 293 -41.16 -1.39 21.01
CA SER A 293 -41.31 -0.58 22.22
C SER A 293 -40.14 -0.72 23.21
N ALA A 294 -39.38 -1.81 23.14
CA ALA A 294 -38.24 -2.10 24.01
C ALA A 294 -36.90 -1.69 23.40
N ILE A 295 -36.87 -1.20 22.15
CA ILE A 295 -35.65 -0.64 21.55
C ILE A 295 -35.19 0.54 22.41
N PRO A 296 -33.92 0.59 22.85
CA PRO A 296 -33.43 1.68 23.67
C PRO A 296 -33.62 3.04 23.00
N GLU A 297 -34.02 4.04 23.77
CA GLU A 297 -34.00 5.43 23.32
C GLU A 297 -32.57 5.79 22.92
N THR A 298 -32.44 6.45 21.78
CA THR A 298 -31.18 7.07 21.36
C THR A 298 -30.75 8.04 22.46
N ALA A 299 -29.71 7.71 23.22
CA ALA A 299 -29.08 8.66 24.13
C ALA A 299 -28.80 9.95 23.33
N GLY A 300 -29.33 11.07 23.82
CA GLY A 300 -29.67 12.25 23.03
C GLY A 300 -28.64 12.66 21.98
N MET A 301 -29.12 12.90 20.75
CA MET A 301 -28.43 13.75 19.78
C MET A 301 -28.65 15.23 20.14
N ILE A 302 -28.16 15.65 21.31
CA ILE A 302 -27.55 16.98 21.40
C ILE A 302 -26.08 16.73 21.10
N GLU A 303 -25.48 17.56 20.25
CA GLU A 303 -24.03 17.72 20.09
C GLU A 303 -23.23 17.06 21.22
N ALA A 304 -22.81 15.82 21.00
CA ALA A 304 -21.92 15.10 21.89
C ALA A 304 -20.81 14.60 20.97
N ALA A 305 -19.97 15.48 20.45
CA ALA A 305 -18.92 16.26 21.12
C ALA A 305 -17.70 15.95 20.24
N PRO A 306 -16.75 16.87 20.03
CA PRO A 306 -15.54 16.54 19.31
C PRO A 306 -14.88 15.34 19.98
N GLN A 307 -14.68 14.26 19.22
CA GLN A 307 -13.67 13.22 19.37
C GLN A 307 -13.16 12.94 20.81
N PRO A 308 -13.30 11.71 21.33
CA PRO A 308 -12.27 11.10 22.16
C PRO A 308 -11.65 9.94 21.38
N GLY A 309 -10.77 10.30 20.46
CA GLY A 309 -9.97 9.37 19.66
C GLY A 309 -8.70 10.00 19.09
N ALA A 310 -8.59 11.33 19.09
CA ALA A 310 -7.40 12.05 18.69
C ALA A 310 -7.39 13.41 19.42
N GLU A 311 -6.27 13.79 20.04
CA GLU A 311 -6.17 15.06 20.76
C GLU A 311 -6.44 16.25 19.83
N PRO A 312 -7.06 17.35 20.30
CA PRO A 312 -7.20 18.57 19.50
C PRO A 312 -5.84 19.02 18.97
N GLY A 313 -5.64 18.97 17.65
CA GLY A 313 -4.36 19.21 17.00
C GLY A 313 -3.61 17.97 16.50
N SER A 314 -4.19 16.76 16.61
CA SER A 314 -3.62 15.55 16.00
C SER A 314 -3.87 15.48 14.48
N ALA A 315 -3.03 14.71 13.78
CA ALA A 315 -3.15 14.49 12.34
C ALA A 315 -4.51 13.90 11.95
N GLU A 316 -5.04 12.96 12.74
CA GLU A 316 -6.35 12.32 12.50
C GLU A 316 -7.52 13.29 12.63
N ALA A 317 -7.49 14.20 13.61
CA ALA A 317 -8.52 15.23 13.80
C ALA A 317 -8.47 16.30 12.70
N GLU A 318 -7.27 16.63 12.21
CA GLU A 318 -7.10 17.56 11.11
C GLU A 318 -7.52 16.96 9.76
N VAL A 319 -7.28 15.67 9.55
CA VAL A 319 -7.76 14.94 8.35
C VAL A 319 -9.27 14.86 8.35
N ALA A 320 -9.88 14.50 9.48
CA ALA A 320 -11.35 14.48 9.61
C ALA A 320 -11.98 15.84 9.29
N ARG A 321 -11.33 16.95 9.68
CA ARG A 321 -11.79 18.31 9.32
C ARG A 321 -11.63 18.61 7.83
N ILE A 322 -10.55 18.18 7.17
CA ILE A 322 -10.38 18.33 5.71
C ILE A 322 -11.45 17.52 4.96
N PHE A 323 -11.76 16.32 5.44
CA PHE A 323 -12.84 15.50 4.89
C PHE A 323 -14.21 16.17 5.08
N ALA A 324 -14.45 16.80 6.24
CA ALA A 324 -15.67 17.57 6.48
C ALA A 324 -15.76 18.80 5.56
N SER A 325 -14.70 19.62 5.46
CA SER A 325 -14.68 20.80 4.58
C SER A 325 -14.78 20.43 3.08
N ALA A 326 -14.19 19.30 2.67
CA ALA A 326 -14.38 18.76 1.32
C ALA A 326 -15.81 18.25 1.07
N ALA A 327 -16.50 17.76 2.11
CA ALA A 327 -17.89 17.33 2.05
C ALA A 327 -18.90 18.50 2.11
N GLU A 328 -18.51 19.66 2.63
CA GLU A 328 -19.33 20.89 2.64
C GLU A 328 -19.19 21.72 1.35
N GLY A 329 -18.04 21.62 0.67
CA GLY A 329 -17.75 22.20 -0.65
C GLY A 329 -18.03 23.68 -0.85
N ALA A 330 -17.98 24.46 0.23
CA ALA A 330 -18.08 25.91 0.20
C ALA A 330 -16.80 26.57 -0.34
N MET A 331 -16.87 27.85 -0.72
CA MET A 331 -15.66 28.66 -0.95
C MET A 331 -15.06 29.05 0.41
N GLU A 332 -13.79 28.68 0.65
CA GLU A 332 -13.04 29.13 1.83
C GLU A 332 -12.02 30.18 1.41
N GLY A 333 -12.41 31.46 1.47
CA GLY A 333 -11.62 32.54 0.87
C GLY A 333 -11.54 32.40 -0.65
N GLU A 334 -10.33 32.26 -1.21
CA GLU A 334 -10.10 31.97 -2.65
C GLU A 334 -10.02 30.48 -2.98
N PHE A 335 -10.17 29.59 -1.98
CA PHE A 335 -10.05 28.15 -2.17
C PHE A 335 -11.38 27.50 -2.56
N ASP A 336 -11.33 26.75 -3.66
CA ASP A 336 -12.47 26.07 -4.25
C ASP A 336 -12.47 24.59 -3.84
N TRP A 337 -13.21 24.29 -2.76
CA TRP A 337 -13.40 22.93 -2.26
C TRP A 337 -14.13 22.04 -3.27
N HIS A 338 -14.95 22.61 -4.17
CA HIS A 338 -15.61 21.86 -5.25
C HIS A 338 -14.61 21.38 -6.31
N ARG A 339 -13.56 22.16 -6.59
CA ARG A 339 -12.52 21.81 -7.57
C ARG A 339 -11.40 20.95 -6.99
N TYR A 340 -10.97 21.23 -5.76
CA TYR A 340 -9.76 20.63 -5.19
C TYR A 340 -10.03 19.71 -3.99
N GLY A 341 -11.26 19.62 -3.49
CA GLY A 341 -11.61 18.88 -2.27
C GLY A 341 -11.28 17.40 -2.33
N ALA A 342 -11.48 16.74 -3.47
CA ALA A 342 -11.16 15.32 -3.67
C ALA A 342 -9.64 15.05 -3.58
N GLU A 343 -8.85 15.92 -4.20
CA GLU A 343 -7.39 15.84 -4.19
C GLU A 343 -6.82 16.16 -2.80
N ALA A 344 -7.39 17.18 -2.14
CA ALA A 344 -7.12 17.57 -0.77
C ALA A 344 -7.38 16.43 0.23
N ALA A 345 -8.54 15.79 0.14
CA ALA A 345 -8.95 14.67 0.99
C ALA A 345 -8.06 13.44 0.77
N TYR A 346 -7.71 13.13 -0.48
CA TYR A 346 -6.79 12.05 -0.81
C TYR A 346 -5.39 12.26 -0.20
N LEU A 347 -4.84 13.47 -0.32
CA LEU A 347 -3.53 13.82 0.25
C LEU A 347 -3.55 13.82 1.79
N ALA A 348 -4.66 14.27 2.40
CA ALA A 348 -4.87 14.24 3.84
C ALA A 348 -4.94 12.80 4.38
N ALA A 349 -5.70 11.91 3.72
CA ALA A 349 -5.76 10.49 4.08
C ALA A 349 -4.40 9.79 3.93
N ASP A 350 -3.70 10.11 2.84
CA ASP A 350 -2.36 9.62 2.55
C ASP A 350 -1.34 10.09 3.60
N HIS A 351 -1.48 11.30 4.14
CA HIS A 351 -0.68 11.85 5.22
C HIS A 351 -0.89 11.10 6.55
N VAL A 352 -2.14 10.90 7.00
CA VAL A 352 -2.44 10.15 8.25
C VAL A 352 -2.05 8.68 8.17
N ARG A 353 -2.21 8.07 6.99
CA ARG A 353 -1.72 6.72 6.71
C ARG A 353 -0.20 6.59 6.94
N ARG A 354 0.54 7.71 6.95
CA ARG A 354 2.00 7.78 7.14
C ARG A 354 2.45 8.40 8.45
N SER A 355 1.64 9.17 9.16
CA SER A 355 2.03 9.91 10.38
C SER A 355 1.96 9.09 11.68
N GLY A 356 1.56 7.82 11.63
CA GLY A 356 1.43 6.91 12.78
C GLY A 356 2.76 6.36 13.35
N SER A 357 3.50 7.20 14.08
CA SER A 357 4.61 6.92 15.01
C SER A 357 6.00 6.52 14.48
N ALA A 358 7.02 6.98 15.19
CA ALA A 358 8.47 6.82 15.00
C ALA A 358 8.97 5.36 14.82
N SER A 359 9.36 4.97 13.60
CA SER A 359 10.18 3.77 13.33
C SER A 359 10.74 3.74 11.90
N ILE A 360 11.75 2.89 11.67
CA ILE A 360 12.43 2.63 10.38
C ILE A 360 11.39 2.40 9.27
N SER A 361 11.48 3.17 8.19
CA SER A 361 10.50 3.18 7.09
C SER A 361 10.90 2.19 5.98
N LEU A 362 9.91 1.48 5.42
CA LEU A 362 10.12 0.64 4.23
C LEU A 362 10.30 1.52 2.99
N GLU A 363 11.27 1.16 2.15
CA GLU A 363 11.70 1.93 0.98
C GLU A 363 10.63 1.99 -0.15
N ALA A 364 9.65 1.09 -0.21
CA ALA A 364 8.75 0.97 -1.37
C ALA A 364 7.42 1.76 -1.36
N VAL A 365 7.18 2.71 -0.44
CA VAL A 365 5.85 3.38 -0.35
C VAL A 365 5.83 4.73 -1.09
N GLY A 366 5.46 4.76 -2.37
CA GLY A 366 5.34 5.99 -3.16
C GLY A 366 4.35 7.03 -2.58
N ARG A 367 4.70 8.33 -2.69
CA ARG A 367 3.86 9.47 -2.26
C ARG A 367 3.11 10.13 -3.43
N PRO A 368 1.77 10.26 -3.38
CA PRO A 368 1.04 11.15 -4.27
C PRO A 368 1.43 12.62 -4.03
N ARG A 369 1.44 13.43 -5.10
CA ARG A 369 1.76 14.87 -5.06
C ARG A 369 0.53 15.71 -5.35
N PRO A 370 0.40 16.90 -4.76
CA PRO A 370 -0.62 17.86 -5.16
C PRO A 370 -0.38 18.37 -6.58
N SER A 371 -1.46 18.73 -7.25
CA SER A 371 -1.54 19.47 -8.49
C SER A 371 -1.14 20.93 -8.25
N ASP A 372 -0.62 21.58 -9.29
CA ASP A 372 -0.15 22.96 -9.21
C ASP A 372 -1.27 23.94 -8.78
N GLY A 373 -2.52 23.62 -9.14
CA GLY A 373 -3.70 24.39 -8.74
C GLY A 373 -4.03 24.26 -7.25
N LEU A 374 -3.95 23.04 -6.70
CA LEU A 374 -4.13 22.82 -5.26
C LEU A 374 -2.99 23.43 -4.46
N ALA A 375 -1.75 23.27 -4.91
CA ALA A 375 -0.56 23.80 -4.24
C ALA A 375 -0.56 25.33 -4.15
N ALA A 376 -1.03 26.04 -5.19
CA ALA A 376 -1.06 27.50 -5.21
C ALA A 376 -2.16 28.11 -4.33
N LYS A 377 -3.28 27.40 -4.13
CA LYS A 377 -4.49 27.94 -3.49
C LYS A 377 -4.89 27.26 -2.19
N ALA A 378 -4.15 26.24 -1.74
CA ALA A 378 -4.45 25.44 -0.56
C ALA A 378 -4.91 26.31 0.63
N PRO A 379 -5.99 25.94 1.34
CA PRO A 379 -6.46 26.64 2.53
C PRO A 379 -5.53 26.34 3.70
N ALA A 380 -5.60 27.12 4.79
CA ALA A 380 -4.66 26.99 5.92
C ALA A 380 -4.63 25.56 6.51
N ILE A 381 -5.78 24.91 6.57
CA ILE A 381 -5.94 23.53 7.05
C ILE A 381 -5.20 22.50 6.17
N LEU A 382 -5.09 22.76 4.86
CA LEU A 382 -4.36 21.91 3.93
C LEU A 382 -2.89 22.31 3.83
N ARG A 383 -2.58 23.60 3.96
CA ARG A 383 -1.19 24.09 3.99
C ARG A 383 -0.44 23.46 5.13
N HIS A 384 -1.01 23.33 6.33
CA HIS A 384 -0.33 22.63 7.41
C HIS A 384 -0.02 21.16 7.06
N MET A 385 -0.83 20.45 6.28
CA MET A 385 -0.53 19.06 5.87
C MET A 385 0.38 18.92 4.66
N LEU A 386 0.31 19.87 3.73
CA LEU A 386 1.20 19.99 2.59
C LEU A 386 2.57 20.58 2.98
N GLN A 387 2.60 21.34 4.09
CA GLN A 387 3.78 21.99 4.68
C GLN A 387 4.16 21.39 6.04
N SER A 388 3.52 20.31 6.51
CA SER A 388 3.87 19.72 7.81
C SER A 388 5.27 19.17 7.71
N LYS A 389 6.21 20.00 8.18
CA LYS A 389 7.38 19.55 8.90
C LYS A 389 6.89 18.51 9.89
N GLY A 390 7.43 17.30 9.77
CA GLY A 390 6.95 16.13 10.49
C GLY A 390 6.71 16.43 11.97
N ALA A 391 5.62 15.90 12.53
CA ALA A 391 5.35 16.02 13.95
C ALA A 391 6.60 15.59 14.74
N HIS A 392 7.15 16.52 15.51
CA HIS A 392 8.15 16.26 16.54
C HIS A 392 7.56 15.30 17.59
N LEU A 393 8.37 14.39 18.13
CA LEU A 393 8.16 13.87 19.49
C LEU A 393 9.43 13.23 20.07
N ALA A 394 9.50 13.36 21.39
CA ALA A 394 10.66 13.24 22.25
C ALA A 394 11.28 11.83 22.35
N SER A 395 12.58 11.86 22.64
CA SER A 395 13.42 10.73 23.05
C SER A 395 12.92 10.10 24.35
N PRO A 396 13.05 8.76 24.50
CA PRO A 396 13.95 8.31 25.55
C PRO A 396 14.73 7.04 25.18
N ILE A 397 16.03 7.06 25.45
CA ILE A 397 16.90 5.99 26.02
C ILE A 397 18.29 6.00 25.35
N PRO A 398 19.37 5.89 26.17
CA PRO A 398 20.69 6.47 25.90
C PRO A 398 21.63 5.53 25.14
N ALA A 399 22.62 6.12 24.49
CA ALA A 399 23.79 5.42 23.97
C ALA A 399 24.59 4.81 25.13
N GLU A 400 24.55 3.48 25.28
CA GLU A 400 25.56 2.75 26.04
C GLU A 400 26.58 2.12 25.10
N SER A 401 27.85 2.35 25.46
CA SER A 401 29.06 1.94 24.78
C SER A 401 29.25 0.42 24.79
N VAL A 402 29.32 -0.22 23.62
CA VAL A 402 29.81 -1.60 23.51
C VAL A 402 31.30 -1.59 23.14
N ARG A 403 32.12 -2.25 23.98
CA ARG A 403 33.58 -2.36 23.87
C ARG A 403 34.00 -3.21 22.67
N ARG A 404 35.02 -2.72 21.96
CA ARG A 404 35.74 -3.40 20.86
C ARG A 404 36.63 -4.52 21.41
N ASN A 405 36.59 -5.70 20.79
CA ASN A 405 37.67 -6.68 20.83
C ASN A 405 38.28 -6.83 19.44
N THR A 406 39.60 -6.66 19.39
CA THR A 406 40.44 -6.64 18.20
C THR A 406 40.96 -8.04 17.90
N VAL A 407 40.86 -8.49 16.65
CA VAL A 407 41.71 -9.58 16.13
C VAL A 407 42.34 -9.13 14.80
N GLN A 408 43.66 -9.09 14.78
CA GLN A 408 44.52 -8.82 13.63
C GLN A 408 44.70 -10.07 12.77
N ILE A 409 44.81 -9.90 11.45
CA ILE A 409 45.80 -10.59 10.59
C ILE A 409 46.10 -9.69 9.36
N LEU A 410 47.38 -9.33 9.21
CA LEU A 410 48.15 -8.87 8.05
C LEU A 410 47.79 -7.55 7.33
N GLY A 411 48.36 -6.45 7.83
CA GLY A 411 49.19 -5.57 6.98
C GLY A 411 48.64 -4.20 6.57
N ARG A 412 47.41 -3.84 6.92
CA ARG A 412 46.90 -2.45 6.86
C ARG A 412 45.80 -2.27 7.89
N ASP A 413 46.03 -1.37 8.85
CA ASP A 413 45.01 -0.94 9.80
C ASP A 413 43.88 -0.23 9.04
N PHE A 414 42.72 -0.88 8.94
CA PHE A 414 41.45 -0.20 8.67
C PHE A 414 40.55 -0.46 9.87
N SER A 415 40.62 0.43 10.85
CA SER A 415 39.73 0.43 12.00
C SER A 415 38.30 0.79 11.58
N ALA A 416 37.37 -0.03 12.05
CA ALA A 416 35.93 -0.03 11.82
C ALA A 416 35.17 1.28 12.11
N GLY A 417 34.10 1.48 11.33
CA GLY A 417 32.77 1.82 11.83
C GLY A 417 32.46 3.30 12.07
N VAL A 418 31.49 3.80 11.30
CA VAL A 418 30.92 5.17 11.31
C VAL A 418 31.95 6.23 10.93
N GLU A 419 32.02 6.60 9.65
CA GLU A 419 32.77 7.79 9.26
C GLU A 419 32.06 9.04 9.80
N SER A 420 32.43 9.43 11.01
CA SER A 420 32.32 10.81 11.46
C SER A 420 33.16 11.69 10.52
N THR A 421 32.76 12.96 10.42
CA THR A 421 33.42 14.04 9.68
C THR A 421 34.96 14.12 9.87
N GLU A 422 35.50 13.57 10.96
CA GLU A 422 36.94 13.52 11.27
C GLU A 422 37.76 12.51 10.44
N ALA A 423 37.17 11.41 9.96
CA ALA A 423 37.88 10.46 9.09
C ALA A 423 38.00 10.99 7.65
N SER A 424 36.95 11.67 7.17
CA SER A 424 36.96 12.41 5.89
C SER A 424 38.03 13.53 5.91
N ARG A 425 38.25 14.15 7.07
CA ARG A 425 39.29 15.16 7.31
C ARG A 425 40.71 14.58 7.17
N ALA A 426 41.00 13.44 7.78
CA ALA A 426 42.32 12.80 7.66
C ALA A 426 42.65 12.34 6.23
N HIS A 427 41.63 11.92 5.45
CA HIS A 427 41.80 11.55 4.04
C HIS A 427 42.03 12.77 3.13
N LEU A 428 41.37 13.90 3.42
CA LEU A 428 41.58 15.18 2.73
C LEU A 428 42.93 15.84 3.08
N GLU A 429 43.48 15.60 4.26
CA GLU A 429 44.81 16.11 4.65
C GLU A 429 45.98 15.37 3.97
N GLY A 430 45.80 14.11 3.52
CA GLY A 430 46.88 13.27 2.97
C GLY A 430 47.10 13.33 1.45
N ALA A 431 46.06 13.07 0.65
CA ALA A 431 46.14 13.00 -0.82
C ALA A 431 45.51 14.23 -1.52
N GLY A 432 45.23 15.26 -0.72
CA GLY A 432 44.10 16.18 -0.79
C GLY A 432 43.97 17.07 -2.01
N LEU A 433 42.71 17.37 -2.32
CA LEU A 433 42.21 18.46 -3.16
C LEU A 433 42.47 18.40 -4.65
N LYS A 434 43.73 18.34 -5.07
CA LYS A 434 44.09 18.47 -6.49
C LYS A 434 43.52 17.31 -7.29
N ASN A 435 43.55 16.11 -6.70
CA ASN A 435 42.97 14.90 -7.28
C ASN A 435 41.44 14.88 -7.23
N LEU A 436 40.81 15.49 -6.22
CA LEU A 436 39.35 15.60 -6.12
C LEU A 436 38.82 16.56 -7.19
N MET A 437 39.44 17.74 -7.31
CA MET A 437 39.05 18.76 -8.30
C MET A 437 39.35 18.31 -9.73
N THR A 438 40.53 17.75 -10.01
CA THR A 438 40.80 17.19 -11.36
C THR A 438 39.88 16.05 -11.72
N THR A 439 39.47 15.21 -10.76
CA THR A 439 38.49 14.14 -11.01
C THR A 439 37.12 14.72 -11.31
N VAL A 440 36.68 15.72 -10.54
CA VAL A 440 35.40 16.40 -10.71
C VAL A 440 35.34 17.18 -12.04
N GLU A 441 36.40 17.88 -12.42
CA GLU A 441 36.54 18.55 -13.74
C GLU A 441 36.53 17.55 -14.90
N ARG A 442 37.14 16.38 -14.71
CA ARG A 442 37.17 15.30 -15.72
C ARG A 442 35.82 14.60 -15.86
N TRP A 443 35.08 14.45 -14.75
CA TRP A 443 33.67 14.02 -14.73
C TRP A 443 32.77 15.03 -15.46
N ASP A 444 32.96 16.34 -15.27
CA ASP A 444 32.24 17.38 -16.02
C ASP A 444 32.52 17.28 -17.52
N SER A 445 33.79 17.08 -17.90
CA SER A 445 34.19 16.90 -19.31
C SER A 445 33.61 15.64 -19.97
N LEU A 446 33.52 14.52 -19.24
CA LEU A 446 32.92 13.27 -19.75
C LEU A 446 31.40 13.41 -19.91
N MET A 447 30.74 14.10 -18.99
CA MET A 447 29.29 14.30 -19.01
C MET A 447 28.83 15.29 -20.09
N ARG A 448 29.64 16.30 -20.43
CA ARG A 448 29.41 17.19 -21.59
C ARG A 448 29.33 16.44 -22.92
N GLN A 449 29.89 15.24 -23.01
CA GLN A 449 29.82 14.39 -24.20
C GLN A 449 28.57 13.49 -24.21
N SER A 450 27.86 13.36 -23.08
CA SER A 450 26.60 12.60 -23.00
C SER A 450 25.41 13.49 -23.37
N SER A 451 24.69 13.14 -24.44
CA SER A 451 23.63 13.95 -25.05
C SER A 451 22.26 13.87 -24.35
N GLU A 452 22.16 13.27 -23.15
CA GLU A 452 20.88 12.89 -22.52
C GLU A 452 20.47 13.71 -21.28
N ILE A 453 21.23 14.72 -20.83
CA ILE A 453 20.93 15.44 -19.57
C ILE A 453 20.11 16.72 -19.84
N SER A 454 19.05 16.96 -19.04
CA SER A 454 18.28 18.20 -19.12
C SER A 454 19.11 19.44 -18.71
N SER A 455 18.90 20.56 -19.40
CA SER A 455 19.63 21.83 -19.19
C SER A 455 19.58 22.37 -17.75
N GLU A 456 18.52 22.05 -17.01
CA GLU A 456 18.29 22.48 -15.63
C GLU A 456 19.11 21.67 -14.61
N SER A 457 19.30 20.37 -14.86
CA SER A 457 20.21 19.51 -14.09
C SER A 457 21.67 19.93 -14.26
N HIS A 458 22.01 20.43 -15.46
CA HIS A 458 23.33 20.98 -15.77
C HIS A 458 23.59 22.31 -15.04
N ALA A 459 22.60 23.21 -14.95
CA ALA A 459 22.72 24.50 -14.26
C ALA A 459 22.85 24.36 -12.74
N THR A 460 22.06 23.47 -12.12
CA THR A 460 22.13 23.21 -10.67
C THR A 460 23.48 22.60 -10.27
N ARG A 461 24.07 21.76 -11.14
CA ARG A 461 25.37 21.12 -10.92
C ARG A 461 26.55 22.07 -11.15
N LEU A 462 26.44 23.02 -12.09
CA LEU A 462 27.42 24.10 -12.28
C LEU A 462 27.51 25.01 -11.05
N GLY A 463 26.37 25.36 -10.44
CA GLY A 463 26.34 26.15 -9.19
C GLY A 463 27.01 25.45 -8.00
N LEU A 464 27.17 24.12 -8.04
CA LEU A 464 27.82 23.32 -7.00
C LEU A 464 29.33 23.19 -7.19
N LEU A 465 29.84 23.24 -8.43
CA LEU A 465 31.29 23.26 -8.69
C LEU A 465 31.92 24.57 -8.23
N ASP A 466 31.23 25.68 -8.52
CA ASP A 466 31.63 27.02 -8.13
C ASP A 466 31.60 27.20 -6.59
N ASN A 467 30.63 26.58 -5.93
CA ASN A 467 30.56 26.52 -4.46
C ASN A 467 31.57 25.53 -3.87
N GLY A 468 31.79 24.37 -4.49
CA GLY A 468 32.69 23.33 -4.01
C GLY A 468 34.14 23.81 -3.90
N GLU A 469 34.62 24.59 -4.88
CA GLU A 469 35.97 25.18 -4.84
C GLU A 469 36.11 26.22 -3.72
N ARG A 470 35.07 27.03 -3.48
CA ARG A 470 35.01 28.02 -2.38
C ARG A 470 35.02 27.34 -1.01
N VAL A 471 34.15 26.36 -0.80
CA VAL A 471 34.00 25.56 0.45
C VAL A 471 35.31 24.91 0.84
N VAL A 472 35.95 24.29 -0.15
CA VAL A 472 37.20 23.58 0.00
C VAL A 472 38.35 24.54 0.36
N ASN A 473 38.38 25.73 -0.25
CA ASN A 473 39.37 26.76 0.06
C ASN A 473 39.18 27.35 1.47
N GLU A 474 37.94 27.50 1.95
CA GLU A 474 37.64 27.89 3.33
C GLU A 474 38.05 26.83 4.35
N LEU A 475 37.78 25.54 4.07
CA LEU A 475 38.22 24.43 4.90
C LEU A 475 39.74 24.42 5.09
N LEU A 476 40.50 24.65 4.02
CA LEU A 476 41.96 24.65 4.06
C LEU A 476 42.56 25.87 4.76
N LYS A 477 41.89 27.01 4.71
CA LYS A 477 42.39 28.26 5.32
C LYS A 477 42.03 28.36 6.79
N ASN A 478 40.81 28.01 7.15
CA ASN A 478 40.20 28.37 8.43
C ASN A 478 39.69 27.16 9.22
N GLY A 479 39.79 25.95 8.66
CA GLY A 479 39.36 24.71 9.30
C GLY A 479 37.84 24.53 9.34
N GLU A 480 37.38 23.30 9.61
CA GLU A 480 35.98 22.90 9.51
C GLU A 480 35.02 23.73 10.37
N ALA A 481 35.49 24.20 11.53
CA ALA A 481 34.71 25.04 12.45
C ALA A 481 34.23 26.35 11.82
N SER A 482 34.93 26.84 10.78
CA SER A 482 34.60 28.08 10.07
C SER A 482 33.59 27.88 8.93
N LEU A 483 33.35 26.63 8.49
CA LEU A 483 32.42 26.35 7.40
C LEU A 483 30.97 26.54 7.86
N ALA A 484 30.23 27.32 7.08
CA ALA A 484 28.78 27.40 7.19
C ALA A 484 28.13 26.02 6.94
N LEU A 485 26.90 25.84 7.43
CA LEU A 485 26.18 24.57 7.33
C LEU A 485 26.07 24.08 5.86
N ASP A 486 25.68 24.96 4.94
CA ASP A 486 25.60 24.68 3.49
C ASP A 486 26.95 24.27 2.87
N ASP A 487 28.06 24.76 3.42
CA ASP A 487 29.40 24.47 2.94
C ASP A 487 29.84 23.06 3.37
N ARG A 488 29.53 22.66 4.60
CA ARG A 488 29.76 21.28 5.09
C ARG A 488 28.95 20.26 4.31
N VAL A 489 27.73 20.62 3.92
CA VAL A 489 26.82 19.79 3.10
C VAL A 489 27.39 19.55 1.71
N THR A 490 27.92 20.61 1.08
CA THR A 490 28.57 20.52 -0.24
C THR A 490 29.79 19.60 -0.18
N LEU A 491 30.57 19.67 0.90
CA LEU A 491 31.73 18.79 1.13
C LEU A 491 31.33 17.32 1.32
N GLU A 492 30.35 17.03 2.17
CA GLU A 492 29.89 15.65 2.43
C GLU A 492 29.29 15.00 1.16
N ALA A 493 28.59 15.78 0.33
CA ALA A 493 28.06 15.31 -0.95
C ALA A 493 29.20 14.96 -1.94
N LEU A 494 30.26 15.78 -2.00
CA LEU A 494 31.45 15.50 -2.81
C LEU A 494 32.20 14.24 -2.33
N VAL A 495 32.27 14.03 -1.01
CA VAL A 495 32.85 12.81 -0.42
C VAL A 495 32.02 11.58 -0.76
N ARG A 496 30.68 11.64 -0.64
CA ARG A 496 29.78 10.53 -0.99
C ARG A 496 29.82 10.17 -2.48
N LEU A 497 29.99 11.15 -3.38
CA LEU A 497 30.16 10.92 -4.82
C LEU A 497 31.44 10.12 -5.16
N LYS A 498 32.50 10.21 -4.35
CA LYS A 498 33.75 9.45 -4.53
C LYS A 498 33.76 8.14 -3.74
N GLY A 499 33.20 8.14 -2.54
CA GLY A 499 33.23 7.03 -1.59
C GLY A 499 32.11 5.99 -1.77
N ARG A 500 30.88 6.40 -2.10
CA ARG A 500 29.71 5.51 -2.32
C ARG A 500 28.87 5.97 -3.53
N PRO A 501 29.45 5.97 -4.75
CA PRO A 501 28.76 6.40 -5.96
C PRO A 501 27.53 5.53 -6.29
N ALA A 502 26.62 6.03 -7.12
CA ALA A 502 25.55 5.22 -7.72
C ALA A 502 25.65 5.32 -9.25
N PHE A 503 26.03 4.23 -9.91
CA PHE A 503 26.26 4.21 -11.34
C PHE A 503 24.99 3.88 -12.11
N LYS A 504 24.64 4.75 -13.03
CA LYS A 504 23.52 4.59 -13.95
C LYS A 504 23.78 3.43 -14.90
N VAL A 505 22.89 2.43 -14.94
CA VAL A 505 22.97 1.36 -15.94
C VAL A 505 22.32 1.82 -17.24
N THR A 506 23.06 1.70 -18.35
CA THR A 506 22.59 1.98 -19.71
C THR A 506 23.11 0.89 -20.64
N ASP A 507 22.23 0.30 -21.44
CA ASP A 507 22.50 -0.84 -22.31
C ASP A 507 23.14 -2.03 -21.57
N SER A 508 22.65 -2.33 -20.37
CA SER A 508 23.19 -3.36 -19.47
C SER A 508 24.67 -3.17 -19.10
N ALA A 509 25.16 -1.94 -19.10
CA ALA A 509 26.52 -1.58 -18.71
C ALA A 509 26.54 -0.31 -17.83
N ILE A 510 27.64 -0.09 -17.14
CA ILE A 510 27.97 1.19 -16.49
C ILE A 510 29.11 1.84 -17.26
N VAL A 511 29.26 3.17 -17.12
CA VAL A 511 30.40 3.89 -17.68
C VAL A 511 31.64 3.53 -16.86
N MET A 512 32.45 2.58 -17.35
CA MET A 512 33.58 2.05 -16.58
C MET A 512 34.66 3.09 -16.28
N ASP A 513 34.82 4.09 -17.15
CA ASP A 513 35.78 5.18 -16.92
C ASP A 513 35.38 6.05 -15.72
N GLU A 514 34.07 6.25 -15.51
CA GLU A 514 33.54 6.91 -14.31
C GLU A 514 33.80 6.08 -13.05
N ALA A 515 33.54 4.76 -13.12
CA ALA A 515 33.78 3.86 -12.00
C ALA A 515 35.26 3.76 -11.59
N LYS A 516 36.17 3.75 -12.57
CA LYS A 516 37.63 3.72 -12.38
C LYS A 516 38.19 4.96 -11.68
N LEU A 517 37.47 6.08 -11.73
CA LEU A 517 37.86 7.34 -11.08
C LEU A 517 37.48 7.40 -9.59
N THR A 518 36.75 6.41 -9.09
CA THR A 518 36.31 6.35 -7.68
C THR A 518 37.26 5.50 -6.84
N ASP A 519 37.07 5.51 -5.51
CA ASP A 519 37.85 4.65 -4.61
C ASP A 519 37.60 3.15 -4.85
N TRP A 520 36.61 2.82 -5.68
CA TRP A 520 36.25 1.48 -6.12
C TRP A 520 36.84 1.09 -7.48
N GLY A 521 37.69 1.92 -8.09
CA GLY A 521 38.17 1.69 -9.46
C GLY A 521 38.88 0.36 -9.67
N GLY A 522 39.78 -0.03 -8.75
CA GLY A 522 40.45 -1.33 -8.79
C GLY A 522 39.47 -2.51 -8.64
N THR A 523 38.47 -2.34 -7.77
CA THR A 523 37.38 -3.28 -7.56
C THR A 523 36.55 -3.49 -8.84
N PHE A 524 36.15 -2.40 -9.50
CA PHE A 524 35.38 -2.47 -10.75
C PHE A 524 36.15 -3.08 -11.90
N MET A 525 37.46 -2.85 -11.98
CA MET A 525 38.32 -3.50 -12.99
C MET A 525 38.33 -5.02 -12.86
N LEU A 526 38.37 -5.54 -11.62
CA LEU A 526 38.30 -6.98 -11.37
C LEU A 526 36.91 -7.53 -11.66
N ALA A 527 35.87 -6.75 -11.37
CA ALA A 527 34.48 -7.17 -11.50
C ALA A 527 33.89 -7.04 -12.92
N GLU A 528 34.56 -6.31 -13.84
CA GLU A 528 34.03 -5.82 -15.12
C GLU A 528 33.32 -6.89 -15.95
N GLN A 529 33.90 -8.08 -16.07
CA GLN A 529 33.34 -9.18 -16.86
C GLN A 529 32.01 -9.74 -16.31
N TRP A 530 31.72 -9.54 -15.03
CA TRP A 530 30.51 -10.05 -14.37
C TRP A 530 29.42 -8.99 -14.19
N ILE A 531 29.73 -7.70 -14.40
CA ILE A 531 28.76 -6.60 -14.24
C ILE A 531 27.57 -6.76 -15.19
N LYS A 532 27.83 -7.07 -16.47
CA LYS A 532 26.76 -7.21 -17.46
C LYS A 532 25.81 -8.37 -17.14
N PRO A 533 26.29 -9.60 -16.87
CA PRO A 533 25.44 -10.68 -16.38
C PRO A 533 24.66 -10.30 -15.11
N LEU A 534 25.31 -9.60 -14.17
CA LEU A 534 24.69 -9.15 -12.93
C LEU A 534 23.50 -8.24 -13.19
N VAL A 535 23.70 -7.13 -13.91
CA VAL A 535 22.63 -6.15 -14.14
C VAL A 535 21.51 -6.70 -15.03
N GLN A 536 21.80 -7.68 -15.89
CA GLN A 536 20.77 -8.34 -16.70
C GLN A 536 19.86 -9.23 -15.88
N ALA A 537 20.36 -9.82 -14.79
CA ALA A 537 19.58 -10.69 -13.91
C ALA A 537 18.70 -9.92 -12.89
N VAL A 538 18.77 -8.58 -12.86
CA VAL A 538 18.01 -7.74 -11.92
C VAL A 538 16.90 -7.00 -12.64
N GLY A 539 15.67 -7.17 -12.17
CA GLY A 539 14.46 -6.63 -12.78
C GLY A 539 13.61 -5.81 -11.81
N ARG A 540 12.83 -4.90 -12.40
CA ARG A 540 11.83 -4.10 -11.71
C ARG A 540 10.51 -4.86 -11.64
N ILE A 541 9.94 -4.98 -10.46
CA ILE A 541 8.63 -5.58 -10.23
C ILE A 541 7.56 -4.49 -10.33
N ASP A 542 6.57 -4.75 -11.18
CA ASP A 542 5.46 -3.85 -11.45
C ASP A 542 4.11 -4.53 -11.15
N LEU A 543 3.19 -3.76 -10.58
CA LEU A 543 1.75 -4.06 -10.52
C LEU A 543 1.03 -3.02 -11.36
N ASN A 544 0.30 -3.42 -12.40
CA ASN A 544 -0.35 -2.48 -13.33
C ASN A 544 0.60 -1.42 -13.92
N HIS A 545 1.86 -1.80 -14.18
CA HIS A 545 2.96 -0.93 -14.65
C HIS A 545 3.51 0.08 -13.62
N ASP A 546 2.95 0.12 -12.42
CA ASP A 546 3.49 0.92 -11.32
C ASP A 546 4.63 0.19 -10.63
N HIS A 547 5.71 0.93 -10.34
CA HIS A 547 6.90 0.39 -9.69
C HIS A 547 6.58 0.01 -8.24
N VAL A 548 6.72 -1.27 -7.91
CA VAL A 548 6.51 -1.77 -6.54
C VAL A 548 7.82 -2.15 -5.85
N GLY A 549 8.79 -2.68 -6.59
CA GLY A 549 10.10 -3.02 -6.03
C GLY A 549 11.04 -3.64 -7.05
N THR A 550 12.08 -4.29 -6.54
CA THR A 550 13.13 -4.95 -7.31
C THR A 550 13.10 -6.46 -7.07
N GLY A 551 13.58 -7.25 -8.03
CA GLY A 551 13.88 -8.67 -7.82
C GLY A 551 15.01 -9.14 -8.73
N PHE A 552 15.56 -10.32 -8.47
CA PHE A 552 16.65 -10.89 -9.27
C PHE A 552 16.52 -12.39 -9.49
N VAL A 553 17.06 -12.87 -10.62
CA VAL A 553 16.94 -14.28 -11.02
C VAL A 553 17.84 -15.17 -10.16
N VAL A 554 17.25 -16.16 -9.49
CA VAL A 554 17.92 -17.09 -8.56
C VAL A 554 17.89 -18.55 -9.01
N GLY A 555 17.19 -18.84 -10.09
CA GLY A 555 17.07 -20.18 -10.68
C GLY A 555 16.30 -20.15 -11.99
N ASP A 556 16.06 -21.32 -12.57
CA ASP A 556 15.29 -21.43 -13.82
C ASP A 556 13.83 -21.05 -13.57
N GLY A 557 13.41 -19.90 -14.13
CA GLY A 557 12.08 -19.34 -13.90
C GLY A 557 11.85 -18.82 -12.48
N LEU A 558 12.90 -18.59 -11.68
CA LEU A 558 12.78 -18.17 -10.29
C LEU A 558 13.37 -16.78 -10.04
N VAL A 559 12.61 -15.92 -9.38
CA VAL A 559 13.03 -14.56 -8.99
C VAL A 559 12.87 -14.39 -7.48
N MET A 560 13.92 -13.92 -6.81
CA MET A 560 13.88 -13.55 -5.39
C MET A 560 13.56 -12.05 -5.25
N THR A 561 12.75 -11.71 -4.26
CA THR A 561 12.39 -10.35 -3.85
C THR A 561 12.02 -10.33 -2.36
N ASN A 562 11.59 -9.19 -1.82
CA ASN A 562 11.12 -9.09 -0.44
C ASN A 562 9.70 -9.66 -0.26
N ARG A 563 9.38 -10.09 0.95
CA ARG A 563 8.02 -10.50 1.31
C ARG A 563 7.07 -9.30 1.32
N HIS A 564 7.48 -8.12 1.77
CA HIS A 564 6.59 -6.95 1.71
C HIS A 564 6.31 -6.49 0.26
N VAL A 565 7.25 -6.72 -0.67
CA VAL A 565 7.00 -6.53 -2.11
C VAL A 565 6.00 -7.56 -2.60
N LEU A 566 6.10 -8.82 -2.16
CA LEU A 566 5.09 -9.85 -2.42
C LEU A 566 3.71 -9.45 -1.87
N GLU A 567 3.61 -8.97 -0.63
CA GLU A 567 2.36 -8.53 0.01
C GLU A 567 1.70 -7.35 -0.73
N ALA A 568 2.47 -6.59 -1.52
CA ALA A 568 1.95 -5.53 -2.38
C ALA A 568 1.37 -6.07 -3.71
N ILE A 569 1.90 -7.18 -4.23
CA ILE A 569 1.55 -7.74 -5.54
C ILE A 569 0.73 -9.04 -5.46
N ALA A 570 0.53 -9.61 -4.27
CA ALA A 570 -0.15 -10.86 -4.04
C ALA A 570 -0.92 -10.87 -2.73
N ASP A 571 -1.98 -11.66 -2.67
CA ASP A 571 -2.82 -11.87 -1.50
C ASP A 571 -2.59 -13.27 -0.95
N LEU A 572 -2.37 -13.41 0.37
CA LEU A 572 -2.26 -14.71 1.04
C LEU A 572 -3.66 -15.21 1.42
N VAL A 573 -4.05 -16.36 0.88
CA VAL A 573 -5.36 -16.98 1.09
C VAL A 573 -5.19 -18.21 1.97
N SER A 574 -5.85 -18.21 3.14
CA SER A 574 -5.85 -19.36 4.06
C SER A 574 -7.26 -19.95 4.17
N GLY A 575 -7.38 -21.27 4.05
CA GLY A 575 -8.66 -21.99 4.14
C GLY A 575 -8.74 -22.86 5.40
N PRO A 576 -9.95 -23.23 5.89
CA PRO A 576 -10.10 -23.99 7.15
C PRO A 576 -9.38 -25.35 7.16
N ASN A 577 -9.14 -25.95 5.98
CA ASN A 577 -8.48 -27.24 5.79
C ASN A 577 -7.46 -27.23 4.63
N ALA A 578 -7.08 -26.05 4.12
CA ALA A 578 -6.17 -25.90 2.99
C ALA A 578 -4.90 -25.16 3.45
N PRO A 579 -3.71 -25.58 3.00
CA PRO A 579 -2.48 -24.85 3.28
C PRO A 579 -2.60 -23.42 2.74
N GLU A 580 -1.96 -22.47 3.42
CA GLU A 580 -1.93 -21.08 2.97
C GLU A 580 -1.38 -21.01 1.55
N GLN A 581 -2.10 -20.32 0.67
CA GLN A 581 -1.75 -20.19 -0.74
C GLN A 581 -1.71 -18.72 -1.13
N TRP A 582 -0.61 -18.31 -1.74
CA TRP A 582 -0.50 -16.98 -2.34
C TRP A 582 -1.23 -16.92 -3.69
N LEU A 583 -2.01 -15.87 -3.88
CA LEU A 583 -2.67 -15.52 -5.14
C LEU A 583 -2.09 -14.20 -5.66
N LEU A 584 -1.39 -14.24 -6.79
CA LEU A 584 -0.90 -13.02 -7.44
C LEU A 584 -2.07 -12.16 -7.90
N ARG A 585 -1.96 -10.84 -7.73
CA ARG A 585 -2.92 -9.87 -8.26
C ARG A 585 -2.81 -9.78 -9.79
N ASP A 586 -3.80 -9.18 -10.43
CA ASP A 586 -3.81 -9.05 -11.89
C ASP A 586 -2.62 -8.20 -12.38
N ALA A 587 -2.04 -8.61 -13.52
CA ALA A 587 -0.97 -7.90 -14.24
C ALA A 587 0.36 -7.69 -13.47
N VAL A 588 0.75 -8.62 -12.60
CA VAL A 588 2.09 -8.62 -11.99
C VAL A 588 3.16 -9.00 -13.02
N THR A 589 4.13 -8.12 -13.21
CA THR A 589 5.25 -8.35 -14.15
C THR A 589 6.59 -8.02 -13.53
N ILE A 590 7.64 -8.65 -14.04
CA ILE A 590 9.03 -8.23 -13.81
C ILE A 590 9.65 -7.78 -15.13
N ASN A 591 10.29 -6.62 -15.13
CA ASN A 591 10.96 -6.05 -16.28
C ASN A 591 12.47 -5.90 -16.05
N PHE A 592 13.28 -6.54 -16.89
CA PHE A 592 14.75 -6.51 -16.79
C PHE A 592 15.40 -5.36 -17.58
N ASP A 593 14.61 -4.53 -18.26
CA ASP A 593 15.08 -3.33 -18.96
C ASP A 593 15.64 -2.28 -18.00
N ASP A 594 16.70 -1.58 -18.41
CA ASP A 594 17.36 -0.58 -17.56
C ASP A 594 16.43 0.55 -17.07
N ARG A 595 15.39 0.92 -17.84
CA ARG A 595 14.37 1.92 -17.41
C ARG A 595 13.06 1.30 -16.93
N GLY A 596 12.91 -0.03 -16.97
CA GLY A 596 11.68 -0.74 -16.57
C GLY A 596 10.42 -0.41 -17.40
N ARG A 597 10.54 0.30 -18.53
CA ARG A 597 9.41 0.77 -19.35
C ARG A 597 9.13 -0.06 -20.60
N GLY A 598 10.12 -0.78 -21.13
CA GLY A 598 9.94 -1.55 -22.36
C GLY A 598 9.08 -2.80 -22.17
N SER A 599 8.66 -3.41 -23.29
CA SER A 599 7.89 -4.65 -23.32
C SER A 599 8.74 -5.88 -23.66
N LYS A 600 9.93 -5.67 -24.24
CA LYS A 600 10.78 -6.74 -24.77
C LYS A 600 11.35 -7.65 -23.68
N HIS A 601 11.65 -7.12 -22.51
CA HIS A 601 12.22 -7.85 -21.38
C HIS A 601 11.27 -7.91 -20.18
N ARG A 602 9.95 -7.88 -20.45
CA ARG A 602 8.89 -7.97 -19.44
C ARG A 602 8.35 -9.40 -19.37
N PHE A 603 8.32 -9.97 -18.17
CA PHE A 603 7.89 -11.35 -17.92
C PHE A 603 6.73 -11.35 -16.92
N ALA A 604 5.75 -12.23 -17.10
CA ALA A 604 4.68 -12.39 -16.11
C ALA A 604 5.19 -13.17 -14.89
N ALA A 605 4.79 -12.73 -13.70
CA ALA A 605 4.83 -13.57 -12.51
C ALA A 605 3.72 -14.64 -12.61
N LYS A 606 4.04 -15.88 -12.29
CA LYS A 606 3.16 -17.04 -12.45
C LYS A 606 2.61 -17.54 -11.12
N SER A 607 3.48 -17.70 -10.13
CA SER A 607 3.14 -18.26 -8.82
C SER A 607 4.14 -17.80 -7.76
N VAL A 608 3.83 -18.06 -6.49
CA VAL A 608 4.77 -17.87 -5.38
C VAL A 608 5.31 -19.24 -4.98
N VAL A 609 6.63 -19.37 -4.92
CA VAL A 609 7.31 -20.63 -4.55
C VAL A 609 7.50 -20.73 -3.04
N ALA A 610 7.89 -19.64 -2.41
CA ALA A 610 8.08 -19.53 -0.97
C ALA A 610 8.08 -18.06 -0.56
N ALA A 611 7.66 -17.71 0.66
CA ALA A 611 7.79 -16.35 1.16
C ALA A 611 7.58 -16.26 2.65
N GLY A 612 8.57 -15.78 3.42
CA GLY A 612 8.62 -15.69 4.89
C GLY A 612 7.76 -16.69 5.67
N PRO A 613 7.59 -16.55 6.97
CA PRO A 613 6.37 -17.05 7.60
C PRO A 613 5.51 -15.89 8.08
N ASP A 614 6.16 -14.88 8.63
CA ASP A 614 5.52 -13.75 9.28
C ASP A 614 5.29 -12.59 8.32
N GLU A 615 4.15 -11.92 8.47
CA GLU A 615 3.82 -10.70 7.73
C GLU A 615 4.76 -9.55 8.10
N ILE A 616 5.12 -8.71 7.13
CA ILE A 616 6.04 -7.58 7.35
C ILE A 616 5.30 -6.29 7.77
N ALA A 617 3.98 -6.19 7.53
CA ALA A 617 3.04 -5.26 8.17
C ALA A 617 3.50 -3.77 8.26
N ARG A 618 4.29 -3.33 7.28
CA ARG A 618 4.84 -1.96 7.15
C ARG A 618 5.78 -1.49 8.26
N ARG A 619 6.35 -2.39 9.06
CA ARG A 619 7.42 -2.09 10.04
C ARG A 619 8.56 -3.08 9.88
N VAL A 620 9.78 -2.60 10.04
CA VAL A 620 10.95 -3.48 10.10
C VAL A 620 10.98 -4.19 11.45
N ASP A 621 10.82 -5.51 11.42
CA ASP A 621 11.02 -6.40 12.56
C ASP A 621 12.07 -7.44 12.16
N PHE A 622 13.24 -7.39 12.78
CA PHE A 622 14.35 -8.29 12.44
C PHE A 622 14.07 -9.77 12.75
N ARG A 623 13.01 -10.06 13.53
CA ARG A 623 12.56 -11.43 13.78
C ARG A 623 11.74 -12.01 12.64
N HIS A 624 11.23 -11.17 11.75
CA HIS A 624 10.44 -11.59 10.59
C HIS A 624 11.34 -11.71 9.35
N LEU A 625 11.09 -12.72 8.52
CA LEU A 625 11.85 -12.93 7.30
C LEU A 625 11.21 -12.20 6.12
N ASP A 626 11.84 -11.10 5.70
CA ASP A 626 11.39 -10.30 4.57
C ASP A 626 11.96 -10.79 3.22
N MET A 627 11.64 -12.03 2.89
CA MET A 627 12.12 -12.70 1.67
C MET A 627 11.02 -13.53 1.03
N ALA A 628 10.91 -13.43 -0.30
CA ALA A 628 9.99 -14.18 -1.14
C ALA A 628 10.68 -14.64 -2.44
N VAL A 629 10.20 -15.76 -2.99
CA VAL A 629 10.62 -16.32 -4.27
C VAL A 629 9.39 -16.52 -5.14
N LEU A 630 9.42 -15.92 -6.32
CA LEU A 630 8.38 -15.98 -7.34
C LEU A 630 8.79 -16.91 -8.47
N GLU A 631 7.82 -17.61 -9.03
CA GLU A 631 7.95 -18.24 -10.34
C GLU A 631 7.57 -17.22 -11.42
N VAL A 632 8.36 -17.12 -12.49
CA VAL A 632 8.14 -16.20 -13.61
C VAL A 632 8.17 -16.92 -14.96
N GLY A 633 7.62 -16.29 -15.99
CA GLY A 633 7.76 -16.76 -17.37
C GLY A 633 9.22 -16.91 -17.79
N THR A 634 9.54 -17.94 -18.57
CA THR A 634 10.86 -18.13 -19.21
C THR A 634 10.99 -17.36 -20.53
N GLU A 635 9.86 -16.84 -21.05
CA GLU A 635 9.77 -16.01 -22.25
C GLU A 635 9.01 -14.71 -21.95
N ALA A 636 9.42 -13.63 -22.62
CA ALA A 636 8.83 -12.31 -22.45
C ALA A 636 7.41 -12.20 -23.03
N MET A 637 6.63 -11.31 -22.42
CA MET A 637 5.26 -10.93 -22.75
C MET A 637 5.24 -9.97 -23.95
N VAL A 638 5.43 -10.47 -25.17
CA VAL A 638 5.41 -9.65 -26.41
C VAL A 638 4.18 -9.96 -27.27
N ALA A 639 3.67 -8.95 -27.98
CA ALA A 639 2.59 -9.10 -28.96
C ALA A 639 2.97 -10.10 -30.08
N GLU A 640 1.97 -10.80 -30.61
CA GLU A 640 2.13 -11.83 -31.64
C GLU A 640 2.96 -11.32 -32.84
N GLY A 641 4.02 -12.05 -33.20
CA GLY A 641 4.84 -11.80 -34.39
C GLY A 641 6.31 -11.44 -34.15
N ASN A 642 6.73 -11.18 -32.89
CA ASN A 642 8.14 -10.89 -32.56
C ASN A 642 8.81 -12.03 -31.76
N ALA A 643 10.12 -12.22 -31.94
CA ALA A 643 10.90 -13.16 -31.15
C ALA A 643 10.86 -12.77 -29.66
N ARG A 644 10.41 -13.69 -28.80
CA ARG A 644 10.31 -13.46 -27.35
C ARG A 644 11.69 -13.54 -26.71
N ALA A 645 12.05 -12.55 -25.90
CA ALA A 645 13.29 -12.61 -25.13
C ALA A 645 13.20 -13.72 -24.08
N LYS A 646 14.31 -14.45 -23.87
CA LYS A 646 14.41 -15.45 -22.80
C LYS A 646 14.71 -14.77 -21.47
N LEU A 647 14.28 -15.39 -20.38
CA LEU A 647 14.63 -14.96 -19.03
C LEU A 647 16.17 -14.94 -18.88
N PRO A 648 16.74 -13.90 -18.24
CA PRO A 648 18.17 -13.83 -17.94
C PRO A 648 18.67 -15.03 -17.14
N ALA A 649 19.96 -15.32 -17.24
CA ALA A 649 20.57 -16.40 -16.46
C ALA A 649 20.54 -16.07 -14.95
N ALA A 650 20.35 -17.10 -14.13
CA ALA A 650 20.38 -16.97 -12.68
C ALA A 650 21.76 -16.53 -12.17
N LEU A 651 21.77 -15.72 -11.12
CA LEU A 651 22.99 -15.35 -10.42
C LEU A 651 23.53 -16.54 -9.62
N PRO A 652 24.87 -16.68 -9.49
CA PRO A 652 25.43 -17.59 -8.49
C PRO A 652 25.04 -17.10 -7.09
N ILE A 653 24.79 -18.02 -6.15
CA ILE A 653 24.29 -17.68 -4.81
C ILE A 653 25.18 -18.26 -3.72
N LEU A 654 25.57 -17.42 -2.78
CA LEU A 654 26.25 -17.81 -1.54
C LEU A 654 25.21 -18.30 -0.53
N CYS A 655 25.39 -19.53 -0.08
CA CYS A 655 24.42 -20.24 0.75
C CYS A 655 25.02 -20.77 2.06
N ASP A 656 26.30 -20.50 2.33
CA ASP A 656 26.92 -20.85 3.60
C ASP A 656 26.57 -19.77 4.63
N GLU A 657 26.26 -20.18 5.85
CA GLU A 657 25.99 -19.25 6.96
C GLU A 657 27.21 -18.36 7.22
N ALA A 658 28.42 -18.93 7.10
CA ALA A 658 29.69 -18.23 7.29
C ALA A 658 29.90 -17.07 6.32
N ASP A 659 29.26 -17.09 5.14
CA ASP A 659 29.35 -16.01 4.16
C ASP A 659 28.77 -14.68 4.73
N GLY A 660 27.78 -14.77 5.63
CA GLY A 660 27.18 -13.61 6.30
C GLY A 660 27.91 -13.15 7.56
N GLU A 661 28.91 -13.90 8.04
CA GLU A 661 29.63 -13.61 9.29
C GLU A 661 30.85 -12.69 9.08
N SER A 662 31.18 -12.36 7.83
CA SER A 662 32.34 -11.55 7.48
C SER A 662 31.95 -10.20 6.86
N ALA A 663 32.64 -9.14 7.28
CA ALA A 663 32.54 -7.85 6.61
C ALA A 663 33.22 -7.95 5.24
N THR A 664 32.52 -7.56 4.18
CA THR A 664 33.02 -7.66 2.81
C THR A 664 32.56 -6.48 1.95
N ASP A 665 33.31 -6.24 0.88
CA ASP A 665 32.92 -5.32 -0.19
C ASP A 665 31.76 -5.93 -0.98
N VAL A 666 30.76 -5.09 -1.29
CA VAL A 666 29.53 -5.50 -1.98
C VAL A 666 29.18 -4.54 -3.11
N LEU A 667 28.42 -5.06 -4.08
CA LEU A 667 27.67 -4.23 -5.03
C LEU A 667 26.18 -4.45 -4.81
N VAL A 668 25.41 -3.38 -4.85
CA VAL A 668 23.95 -3.42 -4.78
C VAL A 668 23.39 -3.00 -6.13
N VAL A 669 22.49 -3.79 -6.69
CA VAL A 669 21.84 -3.50 -7.97
C VAL A 669 20.34 -3.49 -7.79
N GLY A 670 19.72 -2.37 -8.18
CA GLY A 670 18.28 -2.19 -8.01
C GLY A 670 17.70 -0.99 -8.73
N TYR A 671 16.40 -0.77 -8.54
CA TYR A 671 15.65 0.32 -9.13
C TYR A 671 15.28 1.33 -8.05
N PRO A 672 16.04 2.40 -7.80
CA PRO A 672 15.58 3.51 -6.97
C PRO A 672 14.35 4.16 -7.61
N ALA A 673 13.22 4.16 -6.90
CA ALA A 673 12.05 4.98 -7.15
C ALA A 673 12.29 6.44 -6.76
N ARG A 674 11.38 7.30 -7.21
CA ARG A 674 11.43 8.74 -6.89
C ARG A 674 11.21 8.91 -5.37
N PRO A 675 12.13 9.57 -4.64
CA PRO A 675 12.01 9.73 -3.20
C PRO A 675 10.74 10.51 -2.82
N GLY A 676 10.05 10.00 -1.81
CA GLY A 676 9.01 10.73 -1.09
C GLY A 676 9.61 11.81 -0.18
N LEU A 677 8.76 12.66 0.40
CA LEU A 677 9.20 13.72 1.32
C LEU A 677 9.82 13.18 2.62
N ASP A 678 9.56 11.93 2.99
CA ASP A 678 10.20 11.21 4.10
C ASP A 678 11.69 10.99 3.88
N ALA A 679 12.10 10.73 2.63
CA ALA A 679 13.50 10.52 2.29
C ALA A 679 14.36 11.76 2.53
N PHE A 680 13.75 12.93 2.75
CA PHE A 680 14.43 14.20 3.03
C PHE A 680 14.42 14.57 4.52
N ILE A 681 13.90 13.72 5.40
CA ILE A 681 13.91 13.97 6.84
C ILE A 681 15.24 13.48 7.42
N ASP A 682 15.96 14.38 8.11
CA ASP A 682 17.20 14.03 8.79
C ASP A 682 16.93 13.11 9.99
N PRO A 683 17.66 11.99 10.12
CA PRO A 683 17.37 10.97 11.12
C PRO A 683 17.68 11.41 12.55
N ASP A 684 18.51 12.43 12.75
CA ASP A 684 18.97 12.91 14.05
C ASP A 684 18.16 14.11 14.51
N THR A 685 17.95 15.08 13.60
CA THR A 685 17.19 16.30 13.90
C THR A 685 15.69 16.12 13.72
N LYS A 686 15.25 15.11 12.95
CA LYS A 686 13.86 14.86 12.58
C LYS A 686 13.20 15.99 11.79
N GLU A 687 13.99 16.91 11.25
CA GLU A 687 13.53 18.02 10.42
C GLU A 687 13.69 17.71 8.92
N HIS A 688 12.94 18.42 8.09
CA HIS A 688 13.18 18.40 6.65
C HIS A 688 14.56 19.00 6.37
N SER A 689 15.42 18.20 5.76
CA SER A 689 16.76 18.57 5.39
C SER A 689 16.82 18.80 3.89
N ASP A 690 16.82 20.07 3.51
CA ASP A 690 17.09 20.52 2.15
C ASP A 690 18.46 19.98 1.67
N ASP A 691 19.35 19.66 2.61
CA ASP A 691 20.66 19.08 2.36
C ASP A 691 20.59 17.63 1.89
N ILE A 692 19.69 16.81 2.47
CA ILE A 692 19.43 15.45 1.98
C ILE A 692 18.79 15.51 0.59
N GLN A 693 17.88 16.45 0.35
CA GLN A 693 17.29 16.66 -0.97
C GLN A 693 18.32 17.07 -2.02
N LYS A 694 19.23 18.00 -1.69
CA LYS A 694 20.37 18.39 -2.54
C LYS A 694 21.27 17.18 -2.82
N LYS A 695 21.66 16.40 -1.80
CA LYS A 695 22.50 15.19 -1.94
C LYS A 695 21.87 14.14 -2.86
N LEU A 696 20.59 13.83 -2.70
CA LEU A 696 19.89 12.85 -3.54
C LEU A 696 19.73 13.34 -4.98
N SER A 697 19.49 14.64 -5.17
CA SER A 697 19.47 15.27 -6.50
C SER A 697 20.86 15.27 -7.16
N MET A 698 21.94 15.35 -6.39
CA MET A 698 23.31 15.26 -6.91
C MET A 698 23.69 13.84 -7.37
N ILE A 699 23.23 12.82 -6.65
CA ILE A 699 23.54 11.41 -6.91
C ILE A 699 22.66 10.84 -8.03
N PHE A 700 21.34 11.06 -7.99
CA PHE A 700 20.38 10.45 -8.92
C PHE A 700 19.82 11.41 -9.98
N GLY A 701 19.99 12.73 -9.80
CA GLY A 701 19.38 13.72 -10.69
C GLY A 701 17.85 13.67 -10.65
N LEU A 702 17.22 13.74 -11.82
CA LEU A 702 15.77 13.48 -12.02
C LEU A 702 15.48 12.06 -12.54
N ASP A 703 16.51 11.23 -12.70
CA ASP A 703 16.49 9.96 -13.44
C ASP A 703 16.14 8.78 -12.52
N PHE A 704 14.95 8.80 -11.91
CA PHE A 704 14.44 7.72 -11.05
C PHE A 704 13.69 6.62 -11.84
N SER A 705 13.38 5.52 -11.15
CA SER A 705 12.68 4.33 -11.68
C SER A 705 13.44 3.62 -12.80
N ARG A 706 14.78 3.64 -12.70
CA ARG A 706 15.74 2.98 -13.58
C ARG A 706 16.75 2.21 -12.74
N LYS A 707 17.51 1.33 -13.37
CA LYS A 707 18.52 0.47 -12.75
C LYS A 707 19.79 1.24 -12.42
N TYR A 708 20.27 1.06 -11.19
CA TYR A 708 21.55 1.58 -10.69
C TYR A 708 22.39 0.45 -10.10
N LEU A 709 23.70 0.63 -10.15
CA LEU A 709 24.68 -0.20 -9.48
C LEU A 709 25.46 0.65 -8.47
N SER A 710 25.39 0.28 -7.20
CA SER A 710 25.98 1.04 -6.09
C SER A 710 26.98 0.17 -5.31
N PRO A 711 28.28 0.51 -5.29
CA PRO A 711 29.22 -0.16 -4.39
C PRO A 711 29.03 0.23 -2.92
N GLY A 712 29.41 -0.67 -2.03
CA GLY A 712 29.45 -0.43 -0.59
C GLY A 712 30.09 -1.59 0.18
N ARG A 713 29.92 -1.61 1.49
CA ARG A 713 30.46 -2.62 2.40
C ARG A 713 29.38 -3.12 3.34
N ILE A 714 29.49 -4.37 3.76
CA ILE A 714 28.79 -4.86 4.95
C ILE A 714 29.35 -4.15 6.18
N VAL A 715 28.48 -3.51 6.96
CA VAL A 715 28.83 -2.74 8.16
C VAL A 715 28.61 -3.60 9.41
N ASP A 716 27.44 -4.23 9.53
CA ASP A 716 27.10 -5.18 10.58
C ASP A 716 26.84 -6.56 9.94
N THR A 717 27.51 -7.59 10.46
CA THR A 717 27.38 -8.97 9.97
C THR A 717 26.20 -9.70 10.62
N ALA A 718 25.86 -10.86 10.08
CA ALA A 718 24.77 -11.69 10.56
C ALA A 718 24.92 -12.00 12.06
N GLY A 719 23.88 -11.70 12.84
CA GLY A 719 23.90 -11.87 14.31
C GLY A 719 24.45 -10.69 15.11
N SER A 720 24.76 -9.56 14.47
CA SER A 720 25.19 -8.34 15.17
C SER A 720 24.04 -7.60 15.89
N PHE A 721 22.79 -7.85 15.51
CA PHE A 721 21.62 -7.18 16.06
C PHE A 721 20.98 -7.98 17.20
N ALA A 722 20.83 -7.37 18.38
CA ALA A 722 20.28 -8.04 19.56
C ALA A 722 18.82 -8.54 19.36
N ASP A 723 18.02 -7.81 18.59
CA ASP A 723 16.63 -8.15 18.30
C ASP A 723 16.49 -9.19 17.17
N ASP A 724 17.58 -9.49 16.46
CA ASP A 724 17.63 -10.54 15.43
C ASP A 724 17.94 -11.91 16.07
N THR A 725 16.91 -12.50 16.66
CA THR A 725 17.01 -13.83 17.29
C THR A 725 17.38 -14.96 16.31
N LYS A 726 17.28 -14.72 15.00
CA LYS A 726 17.55 -15.69 13.94
C LYS A 726 18.92 -15.48 13.27
N LYS A 727 19.62 -14.39 13.62
CA LYS A 727 20.95 -14.04 13.12
C LYS A 727 21.04 -14.03 11.60
N TRP A 728 20.04 -13.51 10.92
CA TRP A 728 19.98 -13.44 9.46
C TRP A 728 20.02 -12.03 8.88
N VAL A 729 20.05 -10.99 9.73
CA VAL A 729 20.08 -9.58 9.31
C VAL A 729 21.52 -9.09 9.29
N MET A 730 21.87 -8.41 8.20
CA MET A 730 23.10 -7.66 8.01
C MET A 730 22.77 -6.20 7.69
N SER A 731 23.78 -5.33 7.76
CA SER A 731 23.68 -3.98 7.24
C SER A 731 24.77 -3.68 6.21
N HIS A 732 24.51 -2.74 5.31
CA HIS A 732 25.49 -2.22 4.36
C HIS A 732 25.39 -0.71 4.20
N ASP A 733 26.42 -0.10 3.63
CA ASP A 733 26.50 1.35 3.41
C ASP A 733 26.43 1.77 1.92
N ALA A 734 26.16 0.83 1.01
CA ALA A 734 25.93 1.15 -0.40
C ALA A 734 24.75 2.12 -0.57
N THR A 735 24.85 3.05 -1.52
CA THR A 735 23.82 4.08 -1.75
C THR A 735 22.55 3.48 -2.36
N THR A 736 21.47 3.43 -1.57
CA THR A 736 20.12 3.01 -1.96
C THR A 736 19.11 4.13 -1.73
N LEU A 737 17.89 3.90 -2.20
CA LEU A 737 16.75 4.79 -2.07
C LEU A 737 15.46 3.97 -2.14
N GLY A 738 14.36 4.61 -1.73
CA GLY A 738 13.01 4.08 -1.90
C GLY A 738 12.82 3.34 -3.24
N GLY A 739 12.28 2.12 -3.25
CA GLY A 739 12.16 1.26 -4.44
C GLY A 739 13.26 0.21 -4.64
N ASN A 740 14.38 0.29 -3.91
CA ASN A 740 15.42 -0.75 -3.92
C ASN A 740 15.05 -1.98 -3.07
N SER A 741 13.90 -2.01 -2.41
CA SER A 741 13.38 -3.23 -1.78
C SER A 741 13.39 -4.41 -2.76
N GLY A 742 14.14 -5.44 -2.42
CA GLY A 742 14.30 -6.66 -3.21
C GLY A 742 15.53 -6.63 -4.11
N SER A 743 16.39 -5.62 -3.98
CA SER A 743 17.67 -5.53 -4.66
C SER A 743 18.63 -6.61 -4.18
N VAL A 744 19.44 -7.09 -5.12
CA VAL A 744 20.51 -8.02 -4.81
C VAL A 744 21.68 -7.27 -4.20
N VAL A 745 22.24 -7.83 -3.13
CA VAL A 745 23.54 -7.46 -2.59
C VAL A 745 24.50 -8.59 -2.95
N VAL A 746 25.46 -8.33 -3.83
CA VAL A 746 26.44 -9.33 -4.27
C VAL A 746 27.77 -9.14 -3.55
N ALA A 747 28.41 -10.25 -3.17
CA ALA A 747 29.77 -10.22 -2.65
C ALA A 747 30.74 -9.90 -3.78
N LEU A 748 31.73 -9.06 -3.51
CA LEU A 748 32.75 -8.69 -4.47
C LEU A 748 33.85 -9.78 -4.58
N THR A 749 33.44 -10.97 -5.02
CA THR A 749 34.32 -12.11 -5.30
C THR A 749 34.11 -12.59 -6.73
N ASP A 750 34.92 -13.56 -7.18
CA ASP A 750 34.81 -14.11 -8.54
C ASP A 750 33.37 -14.48 -8.88
N GLY A 751 32.80 -13.94 -9.95
CA GLY A 751 31.43 -14.26 -10.36
C GLY A 751 30.31 -13.46 -9.68
N LEU A 752 30.64 -12.52 -8.77
CA LEU A 752 29.69 -11.63 -8.08
C LEU A 752 28.44 -12.36 -7.54
N PRO A 753 28.61 -13.38 -6.68
CA PRO A 753 27.48 -14.15 -6.21
C PRO A 753 26.59 -13.35 -5.27
N ALA A 754 25.28 -13.59 -5.36
CA ALA A 754 24.28 -13.03 -4.46
C ALA A 754 24.59 -13.48 -3.02
N LEU A 755 24.86 -12.51 -2.16
CA LEU A 755 25.15 -12.69 -0.74
C LEU A 755 23.90 -12.43 0.10
N ALA A 756 23.17 -11.37 -0.22
CA ALA A 756 22.04 -10.91 0.57
C ALA A 756 20.93 -10.25 -0.25
N LEU A 757 19.76 -10.11 0.38
CA LEU A 757 18.58 -9.44 -0.15
C LEU A 757 18.33 -8.14 0.62
N HIS A 758 18.44 -6.99 -0.03
CA HIS A 758 18.14 -5.68 0.58
C HIS A 758 16.64 -5.54 0.85
N PHE A 759 16.25 -4.99 2.02
CA PHE A 759 14.83 -4.85 2.40
C PHE A 759 14.43 -3.50 3.00
N ALA A 760 15.36 -2.77 3.61
CA ALA A 760 15.06 -1.47 4.22
C ALA A 760 16.29 -0.57 4.30
N GLY A 761 16.06 0.73 4.44
CA GLY A 761 17.09 1.72 4.66
C GLY A 761 16.67 2.76 5.69
N ARG A 762 17.65 3.26 6.44
CA ARG A 762 17.51 4.43 7.30
C ARG A 762 18.47 5.50 6.79
N PRO A 763 17.95 6.66 6.30
CA PRO A 763 18.77 7.72 5.75
C PRO A 763 19.94 8.08 6.67
N LEU A 764 21.13 8.24 6.09
CA LEU A 764 22.39 8.59 6.76
C LEU A 764 22.83 7.64 7.89
N THR A 765 22.10 6.54 8.15
CA THR A 765 22.39 5.61 9.25
C THR A 765 22.90 4.27 8.70
N ALA A 766 22.04 3.48 8.06
CA ALA A 766 22.36 2.13 7.61
C ALA A 766 21.30 1.62 6.62
N ASN A 767 21.71 0.72 5.74
CA ASN A 767 20.81 -0.10 4.93
C ASN A 767 20.82 -1.54 5.43
N TYR A 768 19.69 -2.22 5.40
CA TYR A 768 19.50 -3.55 5.98
C TYR A 768 19.20 -4.59 4.90
N CYS A 769 19.78 -5.77 5.06
CA CYS A 769 19.60 -6.90 4.15
C CYS A 769 19.56 -8.23 4.90
N HIS A 770 18.93 -9.24 4.31
CA HIS A 770 18.94 -10.62 4.82
C HIS A 770 20.07 -11.42 4.18
N SER A 771 20.94 -12.04 4.98
CA SER A 771 21.96 -13.00 4.50
C SER A 771 21.28 -14.24 3.93
N ILE A 772 21.54 -14.55 2.65
CA ILE A 772 20.92 -15.71 1.98
C ILE A 772 21.36 -17.03 2.63
N GLY A 773 22.64 -17.13 2.99
CA GLY A 773 23.20 -18.30 3.67
C GLY A 773 22.60 -18.54 5.06
N ALA A 774 22.49 -17.49 5.89
CA ALA A 774 21.87 -17.59 7.21
C ALA A 774 20.38 -17.94 7.12
N VAL A 775 19.65 -17.36 6.14
CA VAL A 775 18.24 -17.72 5.90
C VAL A 775 18.11 -19.19 5.50
N LYS A 776 18.99 -19.70 4.63
CA LYS A 776 19.01 -21.13 4.28
C LYS A 776 19.30 -22.01 5.51
N ALA A 777 20.29 -21.67 6.31
CA ALA A 777 20.65 -22.40 7.53
C ALA A 777 19.51 -22.44 8.56
N SER A 778 18.74 -21.34 8.68
CA SER A 778 17.57 -21.25 9.55
C SER A 778 16.41 -22.18 9.14
N ARG A 779 16.42 -22.70 7.90
CA ARG A 779 15.36 -23.49 7.27
C ARG A 779 14.00 -22.79 7.22
N ALA A 780 13.98 -21.46 7.18
CA ALA A 780 12.74 -20.69 7.09
C ALA A 780 12.07 -20.77 5.70
N LEU A 781 12.82 -21.06 4.63
CA LEU A 781 12.31 -21.19 3.25
C LEU A 781 12.78 -22.47 2.54
N PRO A 782 12.47 -23.66 3.05
CA PRO A 782 13.02 -24.91 2.52
C PRO A 782 12.65 -25.12 1.04
N THR A 783 11.40 -24.82 0.67
CA THR A 783 10.89 -24.97 -0.71
C THR A 783 11.59 -24.07 -1.74
N ALA A 784 12.12 -22.92 -1.32
CA ALA A 784 12.93 -22.07 -2.17
C ALA A 784 14.31 -22.68 -2.41
N PHE A 785 15.00 -23.05 -1.34
CA PHE A 785 16.39 -23.52 -1.41
C PHE A 785 16.54 -24.93 -2.00
N ASP A 786 15.48 -25.73 -2.05
CA ASP A 786 15.46 -27.00 -2.80
C ASP A 786 15.61 -26.80 -4.32
N LYS A 787 15.21 -25.62 -4.84
CA LYS A 787 15.23 -25.30 -6.27
C LYS A 787 16.34 -24.34 -6.67
N ILE A 788 16.98 -23.69 -5.69
CA ILE A 788 18.07 -22.73 -5.89
C ILE A 788 19.40 -23.49 -5.89
N LYS A 789 20.22 -23.29 -6.92
CA LYS A 789 21.58 -23.84 -6.96
C LYS A 789 22.55 -22.93 -6.22
N CYS A 790 23.03 -23.42 -5.09
CA CYS A 790 24.11 -22.79 -4.35
C CYS A 790 25.46 -23.02 -5.03
N ARG A 791 26.33 -22.03 -4.94
CA ARG A 791 27.71 -22.12 -5.44
C ARG A 791 28.59 -22.96 -4.52
#